data_AF-A0A2E6DB05-F1
#
_entry.id   AF-A0A2E6DB05-F1
#
_cell.length_a   1.000
_cell.length_b   1.000
_cell.length_c   1.000
_cell.angle_alpha   90.00
_cell.angle_beta   90.00
_cell.angle_gamma   90.00
#
_symmetry.space_group_name_H-M   'P 1'
#
loop_
_entity.id
_entity.type
_entity.pdbx_description
1 polymer ?
#
loop_
_entity_poly.entity_id
_entity_poly.type
_entity_poly.pdbx_seq_one_letter_code
_entity_poly.pdbx_strand_id
1 'polypeptide(L)'
;MRNRLAHQTRTVVRPLWILGLNLVFLGLARITLLLLNGSDFGELDPVEICGSLFRGLRFDASIVATFVGLPVLMLMLPFRWSASRPWQYVWSRMSLLLTCVGVMVVVIDLTYFGLVHRHLGFEVAASESEFGALAAMAFSEYPAQLLVTILLPFGVALCWSKLESWDEGVCGGRRPSWLAFPISLVLLGLGVRGGIHGKPLNIVNSFESGSLARGYLELNAPFSLYHSLRNSRSQATAYMPDNEAVEVARGLILDLDSEAPVDNNFPLQRDRTGGGSQPNVVVIVLESWGSHYVDSIREAAGLPPLGATPHFDALASKGLLFTQMYCAGQLSIQGLSAVLAGVPSLPQFPWMGRGLEQSELSFLGHIAKQDGYRTHFLRGAKRSSFRLDAIAALAGFDEYMGMEDIVRNTGHEAMEMWGVWDQDLFDELNRVNMKGADPFLSFCFTVSTHEPYQVPAGFKPDFSAEGINSDYLASLSYSDACLGRFIEQTKHAGYFENTVFLITSDHVMRSYVSPGNEAGLFHIPALLIGPGIRPGIQDKVCGQTDLLPTLCDATGWSSSYSAIGRSLLRPLPEEHGALCQKGSLILRVEDSGYLVHNLRHTVTSKATSEAFDEEAVEQRLRALIQVTSQLLRENRFHRASIASSSGRQLKPSTDAGR
;
A
#
# COMPACT_ATOMS: atom_id res chain seq x y z
N MET A 1 12.76 28.78 -49.36
CA MET A 1 11.91 28.19 -48.31
C MET A 1 12.22 26.71 -48.03
N ARG A 2 12.31 25.84 -49.04
CA ARG A 2 12.64 24.40 -48.90
C ARG A 2 13.88 24.09 -48.03
N ASN A 3 15.02 24.76 -48.26
CA ASN A 3 16.24 24.55 -47.44
C ASN A 3 16.14 25.10 -46.01
N ARG A 4 15.25 26.06 -45.73
CA ARG A 4 15.02 26.59 -44.36
C ARG A 4 14.17 25.63 -43.53
N LEU A 5 13.11 25.07 -44.13
CA LEU A 5 12.29 24.01 -43.52
C LEU A 5 13.13 22.75 -43.25
N ALA A 6 13.99 22.34 -44.19
CA ALA A 6 14.87 21.18 -44.05
C ALA A 6 15.92 21.32 -42.93
N HIS A 7 16.30 22.54 -42.54
CA HIS A 7 17.24 22.79 -41.44
C HIS A 7 16.55 22.91 -40.08
N GLN A 8 15.33 23.47 -40.03
CA GLN A 8 14.51 23.52 -38.82
C GLN A 8 13.93 22.15 -38.41
N THR A 9 13.68 21.25 -39.36
CA THR A 9 13.26 19.88 -39.05
C THR A 9 14.35 19.09 -38.32
N ARG A 10 15.63 19.28 -38.69
CA ARG A 10 16.75 18.53 -38.08
C ARG A 10 17.02 18.88 -36.60
N THR A 11 16.67 20.08 -36.13
CA THR A 11 16.85 20.47 -34.72
C THR A 11 15.95 19.73 -33.74
N VAL A 12 14.80 19.24 -34.19
CA VAL A 12 13.81 18.54 -33.34
C VAL A 12 13.91 17.03 -33.52
N VAL A 13 14.37 16.57 -34.68
CA VAL A 13 14.46 15.14 -35.04
C VAL A 13 15.36 14.35 -34.09
N ARG A 14 16.57 14.85 -33.75
CA ARG A 14 17.47 14.12 -32.83
C ARG A 14 16.86 13.93 -31.43
N PRO A 15 16.37 14.98 -30.74
CA PRO A 15 15.61 14.83 -29.51
C PRO A 15 14.47 13.82 -29.58
N LEU A 16 13.65 13.86 -30.64
CA LEU A 16 12.54 12.92 -30.83
C LEU A 16 13.03 11.48 -31.01
N TRP A 17 14.14 11.26 -31.73
CA TRP A 17 14.75 9.94 -31.86
C TRP A 17 15.28 9.42 -30.52
N ILE A 18 15.89 10.27 -29.69
CA ILE A 18 16.38 9.87 -28.36
C ILE A 18 15.21 9.39 -27.49
N LEU A 19 14.12 10.16 -27.45
CA LEU A 19 12.91 9.79 -26.73
C LEU A 19 12.30 8.50 -27.32
N GLY A 20 12.13 8.44 -28.64
CA GLY A 20 11.56 7.29 -29.34
C GLY A 20 12.37 6.01 -29.15
N LEU A 21 13.70 6.08 -29.17
CA LEU A 21 14.58 4.93 -28.93
C LEU A 21 14.36 4.34 -27.53
N ASN A 22 14.29 5.20 -26.50
CA ASN A 22 14.03 4.76 -25.14
C ASN A 22 12.64 4.14 -25.00
N LEU A 23 11.61 4.73 -25.62
CA LEU A 23 10.25 4.19 -25.61
C LEU A 23 10.16 2.82 -26.31
N VAL A 24 10.79 2.68 -27.48
CA VAL A 24 10.84 1.40 -28.21
C VAL A 24 11.58 0.36 -27.39
N PHE A 25 12.70 0.72 -26.76
CA PHE A 25 13.44 -0.19 -25.89
C PHE A 25 12.59 -0.68 -24.71
N LEU A 26 11.90 0.21 -24.00
CA LEU A 26 11.02 -0.17 -22.89
C LEU A 26 9.83 -1.03 -23.36
N GLY A 27 9.24 -0.72 -24.52
CA GLY A 27 8.20 -1.56 -25.11
C GLY A 27 8.68 -2.97 -25.46
N LEU A 28 9.87 -3.09 -26.05
CA LEU A 28 10.50 -4.40 -26.33
C LEU A 28 10.87 -5.15 -25.05
N ALA A 29 11.33 -4.44 -24.03
CA ALA A 29 11.62 -5.03 -22.73
C ALA A 29 10.36 -5.61 -22.07
N ARG A 30 9.23 -4.90 -22.16
CA ARG A 30 7.92 -5.40 -21.69
C ARG A 30 7.45 -6.65 -22.44
N ILE A 31 7.64 -6.69 -23.76
CA ILE A 31 7.36 -7.91 -24.54
C ILE A 31 8.29 -9.04 -24.11
N THR A 32 9.56 -8.74 -23.85
CA THR A 32 10.53 -9.73 -23.37
C THR A 32 10.15 -10.27 -21.99
N LEU A 33 9.71 -9.41 -21.07
CA LEU A 33 9.18 -9.78 -19.76
C LEU A 33 8.03 -10.80 -19.89
N LEU A 34 7.04 -10.49 -20.75
CA LEU A 34 5.91 -11.38 -21.03
C LEU A 34 6.35 -12.73 -21.59
N LEU A 35 7.32 -12.76 -22.49
CA LEU A 35 7.81 -14.00 -23.12
C LEU A 35 8.63 -14.86 -22.16
N LEU A 36 9.46 -14.24 -21.31
CA LEU A 36 10.32 -14.95 -20.35
C LEU A 36 9.55 -15.45 -19.13
N ASN A 37 8.54 -14.71 -18.68
CA ASN A 37 7.80 -14.96 -17.46
C ASN A 37 6.31 -15.23 -17.74
N GLY A 38 6.01 -15.92 -18.85
CA GLY A 38 4.63 -16.13 -19.31
C GLY A 38 3.71 -16.81 -18.29
N SER A 39 4.26 -17.58 -17.35
CA SER A 39 3.51 -18.18 -16.24
C SER A 39 2.88 -17.14 -15.30
N ASP A 40 3.55 -16.00 -15.08
CA ASP A 40 3.06 -14.92 -14.21
C ASP A 40 1.91 -14.13 -14.84
N PHE A 41 1.74 -14.26 -16.16
CA PHE A 41 0.71 -13.58 -16.95
C PHE A 41 -0.37 -14.54 -17.46
N GLY A 42 -0.39 -15.79 -16.98
CA GLY A 42 -1.29 -16.84 -17.47
C GLY A 42 -2.77 -16.60 -17.20
N GLU A 43 -3.12 -15.73 -16.25
CA GLU A 43 -4.50 -15.30 -15.98
C GLU A 43 -5.03 -14.30 -17.01
N LEU A 44 -4.15 -13.69 -17.82
CA LEU A 44 -4.51 -12.59 -18.70
C LEU A 44 -4.97 -13.09 -20.07
N ASP A 45 -6.12 -12.59 -20.53
CA ASP A 45 -6.54 -12.84 -21.92
C ASP A 45 -5.79 -11.91 -22.92
N PRO A 46 -5.81 -12.21 -24.24
CA PRO A 46 -5.11 -11.42 -25.24
C PRO A 46 -5.51 -9.94 -25.30
N VAL A 47 -6.78 -9.60 -25.03
CA VAL A 47 -7.27 -8.21 -24.97
C VAL A 47 -6.67 -7.51 -23.76
N GLU A 48 -6.61 -8.19 -22.63
CA GLU A 48 -5.99 -7.68 -21.41
C GLU A 48 -4.50 -7.41 -21.61
N ILE A 49 -3.78 -8.36 -22.21
CA ILE A 49 -2.36 -8.23 -22.57
C ILE A 49 -2.16 -7.02 -23.49
N CYS A 50 -2.91 -6.93 -24.59
CA CYS A 50 -2.80 -5.78 -25.50
C CYS A 50 -3.11 -4.44 -24.81
N GLY A 51 -4.14 -4.43 -23.95
CA GLY A 51 -4.49 -3.27 -23.14
C GLY A 51 -3.37 -2.85 -22.19
N SER A 52 -2.73 -3.81 -21.52
CA SER A 52 -1.60 -3.57 -20.61
C SER A 52 -0.36 -3.08 -21.36
N LEU A 53 -0.05 -3.62 -22.55
CA LEU A 53 1.03 -3.12 -23.39
C LEU A 53 0.80 -1.65 -23.79
N PHE A 54 -0.44 -1.28 -24.12
CA PHE A 54 -0.78 0.09 -24.49
C PHE A 54 -0.74 1.04 -23.29
N ARG A 55 -1.34 0.66 -22.15
CA ARG A 55 -1.31 1.46 -20.92
C ARG A 55 0.11 1.62 -20.39
N GLY A 56 0.96 0.62 -20.57
CA GLY A 56 2.38 0.66 -20.19
C GLY A 56 3.19 1.76 -20.86
N LEU A 57 2.82 2.17 -22.08
CA LEU A 57 3.45 3.31 -22.77
C LEU A 57 3.37 4.62 -21.96
N ARG A 58 2.35 4.77 -21.11
CA ARG A 58 2.20 5.91 -20.21
C ARG A 58 3.30 5.94 -19.15
N PHE A 59 3.61 4.79 -18.55
CA PHE A 59 4.69 4.64 -17.57
C PHE A 59 6.06 4.81 -18.24
N ASP A 60 6.22 4.31 -19.47
CA ASP A 60 7.44 4.50 -20.26
C ASP A 60 7.69 5.97 -20.58
N ALA A 61 6.67 6.68 -21.08
CA ALA A 61 6.75 8.10 -21.36
C ALA A 61 7.10 8.91 -20.11
N SER A 62 6.52 8.55 -18.96
CA SER A 62 6.78 9.25 -17.70
C SER A 62 8.21 9.09 -17.23
N ILE A 63 8.76 7.87 -17.26
CA ILE A 63 10.12 7.64 -16.78
C ILE A 63 11.18 8.18 -17.73
N VAL A 64 10.95 8.10 -19.05
CA VAL A 64 11.82 8.69 -20.08
C VAL A 64 11.81 10.22 -19.96
N ALA A 65 10.65 10.85 -19.76
CA ALA A 65 10.58 12.29 -19.53
C ALA A 65 11.28 12.70 -18.23
N THR A 66 11.22 11.87 -17.19
CA THR A 66 11.86 12.15 -15.88
C THR A 66 13.38 12.16 -15.96
N PHE A 67 13.98 11.14 -16.58
CA PHE A 67 15.45 11.02 -16.61
C PHE A 67 16.07 11.61 -17.89
N VAL A 68 15.54 11.29 -19.06
CA VAL A 68 16.12 11.71 -20.34
C VAL A 68 15.57 13.07 -20.81
N GLY A 69 14.43 13.51 -20.25
CA GLY A 69 13.76 14.75 -20.65
C GLY A 69 14.59 16.01 -20.47
N LEU A 70 15.30 16.18 -19.33
CA LEU A 70 16.13 17.37 -19.11
C LEU A 70 17.29 17.47 -20.12
N PRO A 71 18.12 16.43 -20.33
CA PRO A 71 19.13 16.45 -21.39
C PRO A 71 18.54 16.73 -22.78
N VAL A 72 17.40 16.13 -23.11
CA VAL A 72 16.66 16.38 -24.35
C VAL A 72 16.24 17.84 -24.47
N LEU A 73 15.71 18.44 -23.39
CA LEU A 73 15.31 19.84 -23.36
C LEU A 73 16.51 20.78 -23.56
N MET A 74 17.66 20.44 -22.98
CA MET A 74 18.90 21.20 -23.15
C MET A 74 19.44 21.16 -24.58
N LEU A 75 19.24 20.06 -25.31
CA LEU A 75 19.52 19.99 -26.75
C LEU A 75 18.64 20.94 -27.59
N MET A 76 17.46 21.33 -27.06
CA MET A 76 16.44 22.12 -27.74
C MET A 76 16.41 23.61 -27.34
N LEU A 77 17.35 24.09 -26.52
CA LEU A 77 17.34 25.48 -26.05
C LEU A 77 17.31 26.49 -27.20
N PRO A 78 16.52 27.59 -27.08
CA PRO A 78 16.27 28.53 -28.17
C PRO A 78 17.42 29.54 -28.39
N PHE A 79 18.62 29.26 -27.89
CA PHE A 79 19.77 30.16 -27.95
C PHE A 79 20.81 29.72 -28.98
N ARG A 80 21.50 30.65 -29.63
CA ARG A 80 22.48 30.30 -30.67
C ARG A 80 23.68 29.50 -30.13
N TRP A 81 24.06 29.74 -28.88
CA TRP A 81 25.17 29.01 -28.24
C TRP A 81 24.82 27.54 -27.94
N SER A 82 23.54 27.19 -27.80
CA SER A 82 23.12 25.80 -27.59
C SER A 82 23.32 24.96 -28.86
N ALA A 83 23.48 25.59 -30.02
CA ALA A 83 23.80 24.92 -31.28
C ALA A 83 25.31 24.65 -31.45
N SER A 84 26.15 25.04 -30.48
CA SER A 84 27.60 24.77 -30.52
C SER A 84 27.89 23.27 -30.36
N ARG A 85 28.98 22.80 -30.99
CA ARG A 85 29.41 21.40 -30.89
C ARG A 85 29.63 20.95 -29.43
N PRO A 86 30.33 21.72 -28.56
CA PRO A 86 30.52 21.31 -27.18
C PRO A 86 29.20 21.12 -26.42
N TRP A 87 28.24 22.04 -26.60
CA TRP A 87 26.93 21.95 -25.94
C TRP A 87 26.15 20.70 -26.37
N GLN A 88 25.99 20.50 -27.68
CA GLN A 88 25.26 19.35 -28.22
C GLN A 88 25.94 18.03 -27.87
N TYR A 89 27.28 18.00 -27.83
CA TYR A 89 28.05 16.83 -27.42
C TYR A 89 27.79 16.47 -25.96
N VAL A 90 27.94 17.42 -25.03
CA VAL A 90 27.74 17.16 -23.59
C VAL A 90 26.35 16.61 -23.30
N TRP A 91 25.29 17.25 -23.80
CA TRP A 91 23.91 16.83 -23.50
C TRP A 91 23.50 15.54 -24.23
N SER A 92 24.09 15.25 -25.38
CA SER A 92 23.95 13.95 -26.04
C SER A 92 24.63 12.85 -25.25
N ARG A 93 25.85 13.08 -24.75
CA ARG A 93 26.57 12.10 -23.92
C ARG A 93 25.86 11.86 -22.59
N MET A 94 25.26 12.90 -22.01
CA MET A 94 24.38 12.75 -20.86
C MET A 94 23.14 11.90 -21.20
N SER A 95 22.49 12.15 -22.34
CA SER A 95 21.33 11.36 -22.80
C SER A 95 21.70 9.89 -23.03
N LEU A 96 22.87 9.63 -23.64
CA LEU A 96 23.40 8.29 -23.84
C LEU A 96 23.68 7.60 -22.50
N LEU A 97 24.37 8.28 -21.57
CA LEU A 97 24.66 7.73 -20.26
C LEU A 97 23.38 7.29 -19.54
N LEU A 98 22.37 8.16 -19.49
CA LEU A 98 21.09 7.85 -18.84
C LEU A 98 20.32 6.72 -19.56
N THR A 99 20.39 6.67 -20.90
CA THR A 99 19.83 5.56 -21.68
C THR A 99 20.53 4.24 -21.32
N CYS A 100 21.87 4.24 -21.28
CA CYS A 100 22.66 3.06 -20.90
C CYS A 100 22.35 2.60 -19.47
N VAL A 101 22.19 3.53 -18.52
CA VAL A 101 21.77 3.22 -17.15
C VAL A 101 20.37 2.60 -17.13
N GLY A 102 19.42 3.18 -17.85
CA GLY A 102 18.07 2.61 -17.97
C GLY A 102 18.06 1.20 -18.56
N VAL A 103 18.89 0.96 -19.58
CA VAL A 103 19.09 -0.37 -20.18
C VAL A 103 19.63 -1.37 -19.16
N MET A 104 20.65 -1.00 -18.38
CA MET A 104 21.20 -1.87 -17.33
C MET A 104 20.13 -2.23 -16.29
N VAL A 105 19.37 -1.24 -15.81
CA VAL A 105 18.29 -1.47 -14.83
C VAL A 105 17.26 -2.45 -15.37
N VAL A 106 16.85 -2.32 -16.63
CA VAL A 106 15.90 -3.22 -17.27
C VAL A 106 16.45 -4.65 -17.41
N VAL A 107 17.72 -4.83 -17.79
CA VAL A 107 18.30 -6.18 -17.91
C VAL A 107 18.42 -6.86 -16.55
N ILE A 108 18.84 -6.12 -15.53
CA ILE A 108 18.88 -6.61 -14.14
C ILE A 108 17.47 -7.03 -13.69
N ASP A 109 16.48 -6.18 -13.95
CA ASP A 109 15.10 -6.44 -13.58
C ASP A 109 14.50 -7.66 -14.28
N LEU A 110 14.75 -7.87 -15.58
CA LEU A 110 14.25 -9.07 -16.28
C LEU A 110 14.77 -10.37 -15.64
N THR A 111 15.98 -10.34 -15.10
CA THR A 111 16.56 -11.48 -14.36
C THR A 111 15.94 -11.59 -12.97
N TYR A 112 15.83 -10.46 -12.26
CA TYR A 112 15.25 -10.38 -10.92
C TYR A 112 13.77 -10.81 -10.89
N PHE A 113 12.99 -10.38 -11.88
CA PHE A 113 11.57 -10.73 -12.01
C PHE A 113 11.38 -12.24 -12.12
N GLY A 114 12.26 -12.96 -12.83
CA GLY A 114 12.20 -14.42 -12.90
C GLY A 114 12.50 -15.15 -11.58
N LEU A 115 12.96 -14.43 -10.55
CA LEU A 115 13.25 -14.98 -9.22
C LEU A 115 12.21 -14.58 -8.18
N VAL A 116 11.77 -13.32 -8.21
CA VAL A 116 10.91 -12.72 -7.17
C VAL A 116 9.49 -12.48 -7.69
N HIS A 117 9.24 -12.62 -8.99
CA HIS A 117 7.93 -12.44 -9.65
C HIS A 117 7.34 -11.04 -9.43
N ARG A 118 8.22 -10.03 -9.38
CA ARG A 118 7.91 -8.60 -9.25
C ARG A 118 9.05 -7.77 -9.85
N HIS A 119 8.73 -6.56 -10.32
CA HIS A 119 9.71 -5.54 -10.66
C HIS A 119 10.56 -5.06 -9.46
N LEU A 120 11.84 -4.86 -9.72
CA LEU A 120 12.81 -4.28 -8.79
C LEU A 120 12.29 -2.96 -8.19
N GLY A 121 12.35 -2.85 -6.87
CA GLY A 121 11.78 -1.71 -6.14
C GLY A 121 12.58 -1.35 -4.88
N PHE A 122 11.95 -1.53 -3.72
CA PHE A 122 12.49 -1.09 -2.43
C PHE A 122 13.62 -1.98 -1.90
N GLU A 123 13.79 -3.17 -2.47
CA GLU A 123 14.84 -4.13 -2.14
C GLU A 123 16.22 -3.58 -2.49
N VAL A 124 16.33 -2.61 -3.40
CA VAL A 124 17.60 -1.94 -3.72
C VAL A 124 18.00 -0.94 -2.63
N ALA A 125 17.06 -0.47 -1.80
CA ALA A 125 17.39 0.29 -0.60
C ALA A 125 17.91 -0.60 0.54
N ALA A 126 18.08 -1.90 0.31
CA ALA A 126 18.74 -2.84 1.22
C ALA A 126 20.12 -2.36 1.69
N SER A 127 20.58 -2.89 2.82
CA SER A 127 21.89 -2.51 3.38
C SER A 127 23.06 -2.98 2.50
N GLU A 128 24.24 -2.40 2.71
CA GLU A 128 25.46 -2.73 1.94
C GLU A 128 25.78 -4.23 1.93
N SER A 129 25.56 -4.92 3.05
CA SER A 129 25.71 -6.37 3.18
C SER A 129 24.78 -7.17 2.26
N GLU A 130 23.52 -6.75 2.16
CA GLU A 130 22.48 -7.37 1.35
C GLU A 130 22.74 -7.12 -0.15
N PHE A 131 23.18 -5.90 -0.50
CA PHE A 131 23.62 -5.59 -1.86
C PHE A 131 24.85 -6.41 -2.27
N GLY A 132 25.81 -6.59 -1.35
CA GLY A 132 26.98 -7.45 -1.56
C GLY A 132 26.60 -8.90 -1.86
N ALA A 133 25.62 -9.45 -1.13
CA ALA A 133 25.10 -10.80 -1.37
C ALA A 133 24.40 -10.92 -2.73
N LEU A 134 23.55 -9.94 -3.10
CA LEU A 134 22.91 -9.89 -4.42
C LEU A 134 23.94 -9.83 -5.55
N ALA A 135 24.99 -9.02 -5.38
CA ALA A 135 26.08 -8.93 -6.35
C ALA A 135 26.83 -10.27 -6.47
N ALA A 136 27.20 -10.89 -5.35
CA ALA A 136 27.87 -12.18 -5.34
C ALA A 136 27.02 -13.26 -6.04
N MET A 137 25.72 -13.33 -5.76
CA MET A 137 24.77 -14.22 -6.44
C MET A 137 24.72 -13.95 -7.95
N ALA A 138 24.70 -12.68 -8.37
CA ALA A 138 24.71 -12.32 -9.79
C ALA A 138 25.99 -12.82 -10.50
N PHE A 139 27.16 -12.74 -9.84
CA PHE A 139 28.42 -13.25 -10.39
C PHE A 139 28.49 -14.79 -10.44
N SER A 140 27.97 -15.48 -9.44
CA SER A 140 28.06 -16.94 -9.34
C SER A 140 27.00 -17.68 -10.16
N GLU A 141 25.74 -17.25 -10.05
CA GLU A 141 24.58 -17.95 -10.61
C GLU A 141 24.15 -17.40 -11.98
N TYR A 142 24.47 -16.14 -12.30
CA TYR A 142 23.97 -15.44 -13.50
C TYR A 142 25.05 -14.78 -14.38
N PRO A 143 26.17 -15.45 -14.70
CA PRO A 143 27.28 -14.85 -15.46
C PRO A 143 26.90 -14.43 -16.88
N ALA A 144 25.97 -15.14 -17.53
CA ALA A 144 25.50 -14.79 -18.88
C ALA A 144 24.68 -13.49 -18.88
N GLN A 145 23.80 -13.31 -17.90
CA GLN A 145 22.98 -12.12 -17.72
C GLN A 145 23.84 -10.91 -17.33
N LEU A 146 24.88 -11.14 -16.52
CA LEU A 146 25.89 -10.11 -16.22
C LEU A 146 26.61 -9.64 -17.50
N LEU A 147 27.00 -10.58 -18.37
CA LEU A 147 27.61 -10.24 -19.65
C LEU A 147 26.65 -9.43 -20.53
N VAL A 148 25.36 -9.79 -20.60
CA VAL A 148 24.35 -9.02 -21.34
C VAL A 148 24.17 -7.61 -20.76
N THR A 149 24.17 -7.47 -19.43
CA THR A 149 24.10 -6.18 -18.74
C THR A 149 25.26 -5.25 -19.12
N ILE A 150 26.43 -5.80 -19.44
CA ILE A 150 27.61 -5.03 -19.88
C ILE A 150 27.59 -4.77 -21.40
N LEU A 151 27.30 -5.80 -22.20
CA LEU A 151 27.39 -5.73 -23.66
C LEU A 151 26.26 -4.94 -24.30
N LEU A 152 25.04 -4.99 -23.76
CA LEU A 152 23.88 -4.32 -24.36
C LEU A 152 24.01 -2.79 -24.31
N PRO A 153 24.37 -2.15 -23.18
CA PRO A 153 24.68 -0.71 -23.15
C PRO A 153 25.84 -0.33 -24.07
N PHE A 154 26.86 -1.19 -24.20
CA PHE A 154 27.96 -0.96 -25.15
C PHE A 154 27.45 -0.96 -26.60
N GLY A 155 26.60 -1.91 -26.97
CA GLY A 155 25.92 -1.95 -28.26
C GLY A 155 25.07 -0.69 -28.51
N VAL A 156 24.33 -0.22 -27.50
CA VAL A 156 23.59 1.05 -27.56
C VAL A 156 24.54 2.22 -27.80
N ALA A 157 25.68 2.29 -27.11
CA ALA A 157 26.68 3.33 -27.32
C ALA A 157 27.30 3.30 -28.73
N LEU A 158 27.54 2.12 -29.30
CA LEU A 158 28.00 1.99 -30.69
C LEU A 158 26.94 2.47 -31.68
N CYS A 159 25.68 2.08 -31.50
CA CYS A 159 24.57 2.56 -32.32
C CYS A 159 24.37 4.08 -32.18
N TRP A 160 24.58 4.61 -30.98
CA TRP A 160 24.50 6.04 -30.68
C TRP A 160 25.58 6.84 -31.42
N SER A 161 26.79 6.30 -31.57
CA SER A 161 27.86 6.97 -32.34
C SER A 161 27.47 7.17 -33.82
N LYS A 162 26.71 6.25 -34.39
CA LYS A 162 26.15 6.39 -35.76
C LYS A 162 25.11 7.51 -35.82
N LEU A 163 24.27 7.65 -34.79
CA LEU A 163 23.31 8.75 -34.66
C LEU A 163 24.01 10.12 -34.54
N GLU A 164 25.13 10.19 -33.82
CA GLU A 164 25.93 11.43 -33.71
C GLU A 164 26.60 11.80 -35.04
N SER A 165 27.13 10.82 -35.78
CA SER A 165 27.77 11.05 -37.09
C SER A 165 26.83 11.60 -38.16
N TRP A 166 25.52 11.30 -38.08
CA TRP A 166 24.50 11.89 -38.95
C TRP A 166 24.29 13.40 -38.71
N ASP A 167 24.69 13.92 -37.55
CA ASP A 167 24.45 15.31 -37.12
C ASP A 167 25.70 16.21 -37.27
N GLU A 168 26.89 15.64 -37.49
CA GLU A 168 28.16 16.39 -37.63
C GLU A 168 28.15 17.37 -38.82
N GLY A 169 27.35 17.11 -39.86
CA GLY A 169 27.12 18.01 -40.99
C GLY A 169 26.18 19.20 -40.73
N VAL A 170 25.69 19.39 -39.49
CA VAL A 170 24.60 20.34 -39.15
C VAL A 170 25.01 21.36 -38.07
N CYS A 171 26.09 21.12 -37.33
CA CYS A 171 26.62 22.03 -36.32
C CYS A 171 27.30 23.25 -36.97
N GLY A 172 26.62 24.41 -36.95
CA GLY A 172 27.13 25.68 -37.49
C GLY A 172 26.09 26.56 -38.20
N GLY A 173 24.90 26.03 -38.53
CA GLY A 173 23.84 26.73 -39.28
C GLY A 173 22.44 26.75 -38.65
N ARG A 174 22.25 26.14 -37.48
CA ARG A 174 20.94 26.00 -36.81
C ARG A 174 20.40 27.36 -36.31
N ARG A 175 19.16 27.69 -36.69
CA ARG A 175 18.38 28.74 -36.02
C ARG A 175 17.46 28.07 -35.00
N PRO A 176 17.63 28.34 -33.69
CA PRO A 176 16.78 27.73 -32.68
C PRO A 176 15.30 28.11 -32.89
N SER A 177 14.39 27.16 -32.66
CA SER A 177 12.95 27.43 -32.69
C SER A 177 12.50 27.91 -31.32
N TRP A 178 12.11 29.18 -31.24
CA TRP A 178 11.61 29.80 -30.02
C TRP A 178 10.25 29.25 -29.57
N LEU A 179 9.52 28.56 -30.47
CA LEU A 179 8.25 27.89 -30.15
C LEU A 179 8.44 26.42 -29.78
N ALA A 180 9.43 25.74 -30.33
CA ALA A 180 9.65 24.32 -30.04
C ALA A 180 10.04 24.09 -28.58
N PHE A 181 10.87 24.98 -28.01
CA PHE A 181 11.31 24.87 -26.63
C PHE A 181 10.16 24.92 -25.60
N PRO A 182 9.29 25.95 -25.57
CA PRO A 182 8.20 26.01 -24.60
C PRO A 182 7.19 24.87 -24.79
N ILE A 183 6.92 24.45 -26.03
CA ILE A 183 6.06 23.28 -26.31
C ILE A 183 6.69 22.01 -25.72
N SER A 184 7.98 21.76 -25.98
CA SER A 184 8.69 20.61 -25.42
C SER A 184 8.76 20.64 -23.90
N LEU A 185 8.95 21.82 -23.29
CA LEU A 185 8.93 21.99 -21.84
C LEU A 185 7.57 21.58 -21.24
N VAL A 186 6.46 22.02 -21.85
CA VAL A 186 5.11 21.63 -21.43
C VAL A 186 4.89 20.13 -21.62
N LEU A 187 5.22 19.57 -22.79
CA LEU A 187 5.04 18.15 -23.07
C LEU A 187 5.88 17.26 -22.14
N LEU A 188 7.13 17.62 -21.86
CA LEU A 188 7.97 16.91 -20.89
C LEU A 188 7.41 17.04 -19.47
N GLY A 189 6.92 18.21 -19.08
CA GLY A 189 6.25 18.40 -17.79
C GLY A 189 5.01 17.50 -17.65
N LEU A 190 4.19 17.40 -18.70
CA LEU A 190 3.06 16.48 -18.77
C LEU A 190 3.51 15.01 -18.76
N GLY A 191 4.62 14.68 -19.42
CA GLY A 191 5.25 13.37 -19.39
C GLY A 191 5.68 12.98 -17.98
N VAL A 192 6.50 13.80 -17.32
CA VAL A 192 6.95 13.60 -15.93
C VAL A 192 5.77 13.40 -14.99
N ARG A 193 4.71 14.20 -15.14
CA ARG A 193 3.48 14.06 -14.36
C ARG A 193 2.69 12.79 -14.71
N GLY A 194 2.85 12.25 -15.91
CA GLY A 194 2.09 11.12 -16.45
C GLY A 194 0.67 11.48 -16.88
N GLY A 195 0.44 12.73 -17.29
CA GLY A 195 -0.85 13.23 -17.81
C GLY A 195 -1.38 14.49 -17.14
N ILE A 196 -2.59 14.89 -17.52
CA ILE A 196 -3.23 16.14 -17.05
C ILE A 196 -4.17 15.95 -15.85
N HIS A 197 -4.66 14.74 -15.60
CA HIS A 197 -5.71 14.47 -14.62
C HIS A 197 -5.15 14.12 -13.21
N GLY A 198 -5.84 14.57 -12.16
CA GLY A 198 -5.68 14.05 -10.79
C GLY A 198 -4.30 14.25 -10.14
N LYS A 199 -3.76 13.20 -9.52
CA LYS A 199 -2.42 13.18 -8.89
C LYS A 199 -1.35 12.76 -9.91
N PRO A 200 -0.08 13.19 -9.76
CA PRO A 200 1.01 12.67 -10.59
C PRO A 200 1.07 11.14 -10.54
N LEU A 201 1.39 10.51 -11.67
CA LEU A 201 1.48 9.05 -11.83
C LEU A 201 2.37 8.42 -10.75
N ASN A 202 1.98 7.23 -10.28
CA ASN A 202 2.70 6.45 -9.27
C ASN A 202 2.42 4.96 -9.49
N ILE A 203 3.15 4.08 -8.81
CA ILE A 203 3.12 2.63 -8.96
C ILE A 203 1.68 2.09 -8.89
N VAL A 204 0.93 2.45 -7.85
CA VAL A 204 -0.46 2.00 -7.66
C VAL A 204 -1.40 2.26 -8.84
N ASN A 205 -1.12 3.22 -9.75
CA ASN A 205 -1.97 3.42 -10.94
C ASN A 205 -1.99 2.21 -11.89
N SER A 206 -0.94 1.39 -11.87
CA SER A 206 -0.89 0.18 -12.70
C SER A 206 -1.83 -0.93 -12.19
N PHE A 207 -2.23 -0.85 -10.93
CA PHE A 207 -3.09 -1.85 -10.27
C PHE A 207 -4.57 -1.43 -10.22
N GLU A 208 -4.97 -0.38 -10.95
CA GLU A 208 -6.37 0.09 -11.04
C GLU A 208 -7.33 -1.00 -11.57
N SER A 209 -6.81 -2.01 -12.25
CA SER A 209 -7.59 -3.15 -12.76
C SER A 209 -7.88 -4.24 -11.71
N GLY A 210 -7.25 -4.18 -10.54
CA GLY A 210 -7.34 -5.20 -9.50
C GLY A 210 -6.53 -6.48 -9.75
N SER A 211 -5.76 -6.56 -10.84
CA SER A 211 -4.86 -7.71 -11.14
C SER A 211 -3.39 -7.31 -10.95
N LEU A 212 -2.65 -8.15 -10.20
CA LEU A 212 -1.21 -8.02 -10.05
C LEU A 212 -0.49 -8.24 -11.38
N ALA A 213 -0.88 -9.27 -12.15
CA ALA A 213 -0.26 -9.58 -13.44
C ALA A 213 -0.40 -8.43 -14.45
N ARG A 214 -1.59 -7.80 -14.53
CA ARG A 214 -1.80 -6.59 -15.33
C ARG A 214 -0.90 -5.45 -14.88
N GLY A 215 -0.85 -5.20 -13.57
CA GLY A 215 -0.04 -4.12 -13.01
C GLY A 215 1.45 -4.29 -13.30
N TYR A 216 1.98 -5.49 -13.10
CA TYR A 216 3.37 -5.81 -13.47
C TYR A 216 3.63 -5.63 -14.96
N LEU A 217 2.73 -6.08 -15.84
CA LEU A 217 2.92 -5.91 -17.27
C LEU A 217 2.86 -4.43 -17.70
N GLU A 218 2.05 -3.60 -17.05
CA GLU A 218 1.96 -2.17 -17.34
C GLU A 218 3.18 -1.38 -16.87
N LEU A 219 3.79 -1.78 -15.74
CA LEU A 219 4.96 -1.12 -15.19
C LEU A 219 6.23 -1.34 -16.04
N ASN A 220 7.28 -0.64 -15.64
CA ASN A 220 8.64 -0.90 -16.10
C ASN A 220 9.61 -0.71 -14.93
N ALA A 221 10.73 -1.41 -14.97
CA ALA A 221 11.68 -1.44 -13.85
C ALA A 221 12.22 -0.05 -13.45
N PRO A 222 12.65 0.82 -14.39
CA PRO A 222 13.12 2.15 -14.00
C PRO A 222 12.06 2.98 -13.28
N PHE A 223 10.78 2.84 -13.65
CA PHE A 223 9.67 3.53 -13.01
C PHE A 223 9.42 2.98 -11.61
N SER A 224 9.31 1.66 -11.46
CA SER A 224 9.12 1.00 -10.16
C SER A 224 10.27 1.32 -9.19
N LEU A 225 11.52 1.19 -9.65
CA LEU A 225 12.70 1.49 -8.85
C LEU A 225 12.74 2.96 -8.40
N TYR A 226 12.53 3.90 -9.32
CA TYR A 226 12.54 5.33 -9.01
C TYR A 226 11.49 5.70 -7.96
N HIS A 227 10.26 5.21 -8.12
CA HIS A 227 9.17 5.53 -7.21
C HIS A 227 9.32 4.81 -5.86
N SER A 228 9.77 3.55 -5.83
CA SER A 228 10.01 2.83 -4.58
C SER A 228 11.15 3.46 -3.77
N LEU A 229 12.31 3.75 -4.39
CA LEU A 229 13.45 4.33 -3.67
C LEU A 229 13.15 5.69 -3.05
N ARG A 230 12.31 6.52 -3.70
CA ARG A 230 11.88 7.81 -3.14
C ARG A 230 11.00 7.68 -1.90
N ASN A 231 10.39 6.52 -1.70
CA ASN A 231 9.45 6.25 -0.61
C ASN A 231 9.95 5.16 0.35
N SER A 232 11.20 4.70 0.19
CA SER A 232 11.83 3.69 1.04
C SER A 232 13.00 4.29 1.80
N ARG A 233 13.44 3.62 2.87
CA ARG A 233 14.62 4.05 3.63
C ARG A 233 15.62 2.92 3.71
N SER A 234 16.90 3.27 3.56
CA SER A 234 17.97 2.30 3.71
C SER A 234 18.19 1.94 5.17
N GLN A 235 17.91 0.69 5.52
CA GLN A 235 18.14 0.17 6.86
C GLN A 235 18.39 -1.34 6.83
N ALA A 236 19.47 -1.77 7.49
CA ALA A 236 19.78 -3.17 7.67
C ALA A 236 18.72 -3.85 8.54
N THR A 237 18.26 -5.02 8.10
CA THR A 237 17.33 -5.89 8.85
C THR A 237 17.96 -7.27 8.92
N ALA A 238 19.02 -7.37 9.71
CA ALA A 238 19.70 -8.61 10.02
C ALA A 238 19.87 -8.68 11.54
N TYR A 239 18.74 -8.70 12.26
CA TYR A 239 18.75 -8.70 13.72
C TYR A 239 19.02 -10.08 14.30
N MET A 240 18.59 -11.12 13.58
CA MET A 240 18.69 -12.53 13.95
C MET A 240 18.58 -13.39 12.69
N PRO A 241 18.97 -14.67 12.75
CA PRO A 241 18.72 -15.62 11.68
C PRO A 241 17.23 -15.71 11.29
N ASP A 242 16.95 -15.87 10.00
CA ASP A 242 15.57 -15.88 9.48
C ASP A 242 14.72 -17.00 10.06
N ASN A 243 15.30 -18.18 10.28
CA ASN A 243 14.62 -19.31 10.91
C ASN A 243 14.23 -19.00 12.37
N GLU A 244 15.10 -18.34 13.12
CA GLU A 244 14.81 -17.89 14.49
C GLU A 244 13.66 -16.87 14.49
N ALA A 245 13.71 -15.88 13.58
CA ALA A 245 12.65 -14.89 13.44
C ALA A 245 11.29 -15.51 13.09
N VAL A 246 11.27 -16.49 12.19
CA VAL A 246 10.06 -17.23 11.83
C VAL A 246 9.48 -17.98 13.02
N GLU A 247 10.31 -18.68 13.81
CA GLU A 247 9.83 -19.45 14.96
C GLU A 247 9.25 -18.54 16.06
N VAL A 248 9.93 -17.43 16.38
CA VAL A 248 9.39 -16.43 17.31
C VAL A 248 8.08 -15.84 16.79
N ALA A 249 8.02 -15.47 15.50
CA ALA A 249 6.81 -14.92 14.92
C ALA A 249 5.64 -15.90 14.96
N ARG A 250 5.87 -17.18 14.63
CA ARG A 250 4.85 -18.24 14.69
C ARG A 250 4.28 -18.39 16.10
N GLY A 251 5.12 -18.41 17.13
CA GLY A 251 4.67 -18.48 18.53
C GLY A 251 3.79 -17.31 18.95
N LEU A 252 4.00 -16.13 18.36
CA LEU A 252 3.18 -14.94 18.64
C LEU A 252 1.88 -14.92 17.85
N ILE A 253 1.91 -15.26 16.55
CA ILE A 253 0.81 -14.96 15.63
C ILE A 253 -0.05 -16.17 15.23
N LEU A 254 0.46 -17.40 15.38
CA LEU A 254 -0.27 -18.63 15.02
C LEU A 254 -0.77 -19.35 16.25
N ASP A 255 -2.02 -19.82 16.21
CA ASP A 255 -2.52 -20.74 17.22
C ASP A 255 -2.03 -22.15 16.95
N LEU A 256 -0.82 -22.50 17.37
CA LEU A 256 -0.14 -23.75 16.97
C LEU A 256 -0.91 -25.05 17.29
N ASP A 257 -1.91 -25.00 18.17
CA ASP A 257 -2.81 -26.13 18.46
C ASP A 257 -3.84 -26.37 17.34
N SER A 258 -4.20 -25.33 16.57
CA SER A 258 -5.28 -25.34 15.58
C SER A 258 -4.91 -24.73 14.22
N GLU A 259 -3.77 -24.07 14.12
CA GLU A 259 -3.17 -23.46 12.95
C GLU A 259 -1.77 -24.03 12.74
N ALA A 260 -1.54 -24.61 11.57
CA ALA A 260 -0.22 -24.98 11.11
C ALA A 260 0.16 -24.12 9.89
N PRO A 261 1.44 -23.73 9.76
CA PRO A 261 1.93 -23.08 8.55
C PRO A 261 1.82 -24.05 7.37
N VAL A 262 1.41 -23.53 6.21
CA VAL A 262 1.19 -24.35 4.99
C VAL A 262 2.48 -24.96 4.46
N ASP A 263 3.53 -24.13 4.34
CA ASP A 263 4.83 -24.50 3.81
C ASP A 263 5.92 -23.58 4.37
N ASN A 264 7.17 -24.03 4.36
CA ASN A 264 8.35 -23.24 4.72
C ASN A 264 8.59 -22.08 3.74
N ASN A 265 8.12 -22.17 2.49
CA ASN A 265 8.19 -21.04 1.57
C ASN A 265 7.29 -19.87 1.98
N PHE A 266 6.15 -20.16 2.62
CA PHE A 266 5.16 -19.18 3.07
C PHE A 266 4.88 -19.39 4.56
N PRO A 267 5.86 -19.11 5.44
CA PRO A 267 5.89 -19.63 6.80
C PRO A 267 4.80 -19.06 7.74
N LEU A 268 4.10 -18.01 7.31
CA LEU A 268 3.01 -17.34 8.04
C LEU A 268 1.63 -17.55 7.40
N GLN A 269 1.58 -18.28 6.28
CA GLN A 269 0.32 -18.62 5.61
C GLN A 269 -0.43 -19.67 6.43
N ARG A 270 -1.72 -19.45 6.60
CA ARG A 270 -2.66 -20.34 7.28
C ARG A 270 -3.61 -20.92 6.24
N ASP A 271 -3.70 -22.23 6.18
CA ASP A 271 -4.78 -22.89 5.47
C ASP A 271 -6.03 -22.92 6.35
N ARG A 272 -7.18 -22.74 5.72
CA ARG A 272 -8.47 -22.81 6.39
C ARG A 272 -9.29 -23.94 5.80
N THR A 273 -9.95 -24.68 6.67
CA THR A 273 -11.04 -25.57 6.27
C THR A 273 -12.32 -24.81 6.52
N GLY A 274 -13.06 -24.50 5.46
CA GLY A 274 -14.36 -23.83 5.58
C GLY A 274 -15.34 -24.65 6.42
N GLY A 275 -16.42 -24.03 6.88
CA GLY A 275 -17.44 -24.75 7.66
C GLY A 275 -18.33 -23.90 8.55
N GLY A 276 -18.22 -22.56 8.47
CA GLY A 276 -19.10 -21.63 9.17
C GLY A 276 -20.41 -21.34 8.43
N SER A 277 -21.35 -20.71 9.12
CA SER A 277 -22.43 -19.95 8.47
C SER A 277 -21.82 -18.84 7.61
N GLN A 278 -22.48 -18.41 6.53
CA GLN A 278 -22.05 -17.27 5.71
C GLN A 278 -22.85 -16.00 6.09
N PRO A 279 -22.54 -15.32 7.22
CA PRO A 279 -23.17 -14.06 7.55
C PRO A 279 -22.69 -12.98 6.57
N ASN A 280 -23.45 -11.89 6.45
CA ASN A 280 -22.90 -10.68 5.84
C ASN A 280 -21.77 -10.13 6.72
N VAL A 281 -20.88 -9.32 6.13
CA VAL A 281 -19.79 -8.68 6.85
C VAL A 281 -19.81 -7.18 6.55
N VAL A 282 -19.79 -6.37 7.60
CA VAL A 282 -19.65 -4.91 7.50
C VAL A 282 -18.46 -4.48 8.33
N VAL A 283 -17.43 -3.96 7.66
CA VAL A 283 -16.26 -3.35 8.29
C VAL A 283 -16.45 -1.84 8.27
N ILE A 284 -16.48 -1.21 9.43
CA ILE A 284 -16.58 0.25 9.58
C ILE A 284 -15.27 0.75 10.17
N VAL A 285 -14.56 1.55 9.40
CA VAL A 285 -13.37 2.27 9.83
C VAL A 285 -13.78 3.71 10.10
N LEU A 286 -13.64 4.13 11.35
CA LEU A 286 -14.01 5.43 11.87
C LEU A 286 -12.80 6.37 11.80
N GLU A 287 -12.90 7.46 11.04
CA GLU A 287 -11.80 8.41 10.83
C GLU A 287 -11.34 9.06 12.14
N SER A 288 -10.07 8.89 12.52
CA SER A 288 -9.43 9.60 13.62
C SER A 288 -10.04 9.37 15.03
N TRP A 289 -10.82 8.31 15.25
CA TRP A 289 -11.36 7.99 16.58
C TRP A 289 -10.26 7.46 17.51
N GLY A 290 -10.10 8.06 18.70
CA GLY A 290 -9.20 7.57 19.75
C GLY A 290 -9.97 7.02 20.96
N SER A 291 -9.49 5.91 21.53
CA SER A 291 -10.12 5.23 22.69
C SER A 291 -10.34 6.14 23.89
N HIS A 292 -9.45 7.13 24.07
CA HIS A 292 -9.55 8.13 25.14
C HIS A 292 -10.83 8.97 25.09
N TYR A 293 -11.57 8.93 23.99
CA TYR A 293 -12.81 9.68 23.80
C TYR A 293 -14.06 8.80 23.67
N VAL A 294 -13.91 7.47 23.81
CA VAL A 294 -15.01 6.50 23.73
C VAL A 294 -15.39 6.07 25.13
N ASP A 295 -16.62 6.35 25.55
CA ASP A 295 -17.00 6.26 26.96
C ASP A 295 -16.98 4.83 27.50
N SER A 296 -17.38 3.81 26.73
CA SER A 296 -17.30 2.42 27.17
C SER A 296 -15.87 1.97 27.48
N ILE A 297 -14.88 2.53 26.79
CA ILE A 297 -13.45 2.24 27.03
C ILE A 297 -12.92 3.09 28.19
N ARG A 298 -13.35 4.35 28.29
CA ARG A 298 -13.04 5.22 29.44
C ARG A 298 -13.56 4.62 30.74
N GLU A 299 -14.79 4.12 30.76
CA GLU A 299 -15.39 3.45 31.91
C GLU A 299 -14.61 2.20 32.31
N ALA A 300 -14.20 1.37 31.35
CA ALA A 300 -13.34 0.21 31.60
C ALA A 300 -11.98 0.62 32.21
N ALA A 301 -11.46 1.80 31.84
CA ALA A 301 -10.26 2.39 32.42
C ALA A 301 -10.51 3.19 33.72
N GLY A 302 -11.74 3.23 34.25
CA GLY A 302 -12.10 3.98 35.46
C GLY A 302 -12.13 5.51 35.30
N LEU A 303 -12.24 6.00 34.06
CA LEU A 303 -12.33 7.42 33.73
C LEU A 303 -13.80 7.87 33.59
N PRO A 304 -14.13 9.15 33.89
CA PRO A 304 -15.48 9.66 33.74
C PRO A 304 -15.90 9.74 32.26
N PRO A 305 -17.18 9.49 31.93
CA PRO A 305 -17.68 9.63 30.56
C PRO A 305 -17.68 11.09 30.11
N LEU A 306 -17.48 11.30 28.81
CA LEU A 306 -17.58 12.59 28.13
C LEU A 306 -18.98 12.81 27.54
N GLY A 307 -19.72 11.73 27.24
CA GLY A 307 -21.03 11.75 26.60
C GLY A 307 -20.98 11.87 25.07
N ALA A 308 -19.81 11.61 24.46
CA ALA A 308 -19.61 11.80 23.03
C ALA A 308 -19.99 10.58 22.19
N THR A 309 -20.03 9.37 22.75
CA THR A 309 -20.21 8.12 21.97
C THR A 309 -21.36 7.20 22.40
N PRO A 310 -22.53 7.73 22.84
CA PRO A 310 -23.58 6.92 23.45
C PRO A 310 -24.09 5.77 22.57
N HIS A 311 -24.05 5.89 21.24
CA HIS A 311 -24.51 4.84 20.34
C HIS A 311 -23.50 3.70 20.19
N PHE A 312 -22.21 4.01 20.08
CA PHE A 312 -21.14 3.02 20.13
C PHE A 312 -21.17 2.28 21.47
N ASP A 313 -21.34 2.97 22.59
CA ASP A 313 -21.35 2.38 23.92
C ASP A 313 -22.54 1.41 24.10
N ALA A 314 -23.72 1.81 23.62
CA ALA A 314 -24.89 0.94 23.59
C ALA A 314 -24.64 -0.32 22.74
N LEU A 315 -23.88 -0.19 21.65
CA LEU A 315 -23.52 -1.30 20.78
C LEU A 315 -22.47 -2.21 21.42
N ALA A 316 -21.51 -1.66 22.16
CA ALA A 316 -20.46 -2.39 22.84
C ALA A 316 -21.03 -3.44 23.81
N SER A 317 -22.16 -3.13 24.47
CA SER A 317 -22.86 -4.08 25.34
C SER A 317 -23.39 -5.35 24.64
N LYS A 318 -23.42 -5.37 23.30
CA LYS A 318 -23.94 -6.47 22.47
C LYS A 318 -22.86 -7.27 21.75
N GLY A 319 -21.59 -6.90 21.93
CA GLY A 319 -20.46 -7.51 21.23
C GLY A 319 -19.24 -7.69 22.11
N LEU A 320 -18.16 -8.12 21.48
CA LEU A 320 -16.85 -8.21 22.10
C LEU A 320 -16.13 -6.87 21.92
N LEU A 321 -16.03 -6.10 23.00
CA LEU A 321 -15.31 -4.84 23.05
C LEU A 321 -13.83 -5.10 23.32
N PHE A 322 -12.94 -4.57 22.48
CA PHE A 322 -11.50 -4.61 22.70
C PHE A 322 -11.06 -3.29 23.34
N THR A 323 -10.75 -3.32 24.64
CA THR A 323 -10.40 -2.12 25.40
C THR A 323 -8.95 -1.69 25.18
N GLN A 324 -8.08 -2.58 24.68
CA GLN A 324 -6.65 -2.35 24.47
C GLN A 324 -6.21 -2.58 23.01
N MET A 325 -6.92 -1.99 22.05
CA MET A 325 -6.58 -2.08 20.62
C MET A 325 -5.68 -0.92 20.16
N TYR A 326 -4.60 -1.23 19.44
CA TYR A 326 -3.64 -0.23 18.96
C TYR A 326 -3.52 -0.22 17.43
N CYS A 327 -3.55 0.97 16.83
CA CYS A 327 -3.45 1.17 15.39
C CYS A 327 -2.02 0.96 14.88
N ALA A 328 -1.90 0.48 13.64
CA ALA A 328 -0.61 0.15 13.04
C ALA A 328 0.26 1.39 12.71
N GLY A 329 -0.32 2.59 12.73
CA GLY A 329 0.37 3.83 12.42
C GLY A 329 -0.49 5.07 12.66
N GLN A 330 0.05 6.25 12.34
CA GLN A 330 -0.59 7.57 12.57
C GLN A 330 -1.24 8.17 11.31
N LEU A 331 -1.37 7.38 10.24
CA LEU A 331 -1.97 7.79 8.98
C LEU A 331 -3.02 6.77 8.56
N SER A 332 -4.13 7.24 7.99
CA SER A 332 -5.24 6.37 7.57
C SER A 332 -4.78 5.20 6.71
N ILE A 333 -3.87 5.45 5.76
CA ILE A 333 -3.36 4.40 4.88
C ILE A 333 -2.58 3.29 5.61
N GLN A 334 -1.94 3.61 6.73
CA GLN A 334 -1.23 2.62 7.54
C GLN A 334 -2.22 1.73 8.28
N GLY A 335 -3.28 2.33 8.86
CA GLY A 335 -4.34 1.57 9.50
C GLY A 335 -5.15 0.71 8.52
N LEU A 336 -5.51 1.29 7.38
CA LEU A 336 -6.19 0.56 6.29
C LEU A 336 -5.34 -0.62 5.77
N SER A 337 -4.01 -0.49 5.70
CA SER A 337 -3.15 -1.62 5.31
C SER A 337 -3.25 -2.79 6.28
N ALA A 338 -3.34 -2.50 7.60
CA ALA A 338 -3.50 -3.52 8.62
C ALA A 338 -4.88 -4.19 8.56
N VAL A 339 -5.96 -3.43 8.37
CA VAL A 339 -7.32 -4.00 8.29
C VAL A 339 -7.56 -4.75 6.98
N LEU A 340 -7.11 -4.20 5.84
CA LEU A 340 -7.32 -4.80 4.53
C LEU A 340 -6.43 -6.00 4.27
N ALA A 341 -5.21 -6.02 4.81
CA ALA A 341 -4.21 -7.02 4.46
C ALA A 341 -3.48 -7.69 5.62
N GLY A 342 -3.75 -7.31 6.88
CA GLY A 342 -3.07 -7.90 8.04
C GLY A 342 -1.57 -7.60 8.09
N VAL A 343 -1.11 -6.54 7.40
CA VAL A 343 0.31 -6.16 7.32
C VAL A 343 0.54 -4.83 8.02
N PRO A 344 1.52 -4.72 8.95
CA PRO A 344 1.86 -3.47 9.60
C PRO A 344 2.65 -2.59 8.65
N SER A 345 2.64 -1.28 8.90
CA SER A 345 3.55 -0.37 8.19
C SER A 345 4.92 -0.38 8.87
N LEU A 346 5.97 -0.65 8.10
CA LEU A 346 7.35 -0.67 8.58
C LEU A 346 8.13 0.54 8.07
N PRO A 347 8.96 1.22 8.89
CA PRO A 347 9.66 2.44 8.49
C PRO A 347 10.59 2.31 7.28
N GLN A 348 11.15 1.13 7.00
CA GLN A 348 12.04 0.92 5.85
C GLN A 348 11.31 0.64 4.52
N PHE A 349 10.02 0.32 4.55
CA PHE A 349 9.23 0.00 3.36
C PHE A 349 8.30 1.16 2.95
N PRO A 350 7.94 1.28 1.66
CA PRO A 350 6.87 2.19 1.27
C PRO A 350 5.55 1.76 1.90
N TRP A 351 4.63 2.70 2.10
CA TRP A 351 3.25 2.37 2.47
C TRP A 351 2.43 1.95 1.24
N MET A 352 1.26 1.37 1.48
CA MET A 352 0.30 1.04 0.41
C MET A 352 -0.10 2.30 -0.38
N GLY A 353 -0.17 2.20 -1.71
CA GLY A 353 -0.37 3.33 -2.62
C GLY A 353 0.91 4.06 -3.03
N ARG A 354 2.08 3.55 -2.61
CA ARG A 354 3.42 4.06 -2.90
C ARG A 354 4.43 2.97 -3.29
N GLY A 355 4.02 1.70 -3.34
CA GLY A 355 4.84 0.60 -3.80
C GLY A 355 4.67 -0.70 -3.02
N LEU A 356 4.09 -0.68 -1.82
CA LEU A 356 3.84 -1.90 -1.02
C LEU A 356 2.87 -2.85 -1.71
N GLU A 357 1.92 -2.28 -2.46
CA GLU A 357 0.91 -2.97 -3.26
C GLU A 357 1.49 -3.88 -4.36
N GLN A 358 2.78 -3.75 -4.66
CA GLN A 358 3.46 -4.71 -5.54
C GLN A 358 3.75 -6.03 -4.82
N SER A 359 3.46 -6.20 -3.53
CA SER A 359 3.69 -7.48 -2.84
C SER A 359 2.48 -8.38 -2.99
N GLU A 360 2.69 -9.69 -3.10
CA GLU A 360 1.62 -10.68 -2.96
C GLU A 360 1.14 -10.71 -1.50
N LEU A 361 0.13 -9.90 -1.20
CA LEU A 361 -0.50 -9.82 0.12
C LEU A 361 -1.83 -10.58 0.12
N SER A 362 -2.25 -11.04 1.28
CA SER A 362 -3.63 -11.49 1.48
C SER A 362 -4.52 -10.27 1.61
N PHE A 363 -5.55 -10.15 0.79
CA PHE A 363 -6.51 -9.06 0.88
C PHE A 363 -7.89 -9.54 1.29
N LEU A 364 -8.52 -8.80 2.19
CA LEU A 364 -9.83 -9.10 2.77
C LEU A 364 -10.91 -9.34 1.69
N GLY A 365 -10.94 -8.52 0.63
CA GLY A 365 -11.92 -8.69 -0.44
C GLY A 365 -11.69 -9.96 -1.25
N HIS A 366 -10.43 -10.32 -1.55
CA HIS A 366 -10.13 -11.58 -2.21
C HIS A 366 -10.52 -12.81 -1.37
N ILE A 367 -10.23 -12.78 -0.07
CA ILE A 367 -10.62 -13.83 0.88
C ILE A 367 -12.15 -14.00 0.88
N ALA A 368 -12.91 -12.91 0.99
CA ALA A 368 -14.37 -12.98 0.97
C ALA A 368 -14.92 -13.46 -0.39
N LYS A 369 -14.36 -12.98 -1.51
CA LYS A 369 -14.81 -13.36 -2.87
C LYS A 369 -14.62 -14.85 -3.17
N GLN A 370 -13.53 -15.44 -2.69
CA GLN A 370 -13.29 -16.88 -2.85
C GLN A 370 -14.40 -17.72 -2.19
N ASP A 371 -15.03 -17.19 -1.15
CA ASP A 371 -16.18 -17.78 -0.46
C ASP A 371 -17.54 -17.30 -1.00
N GLY A 372 -17.56 -16.63 -2.16
CA GLY A 372 -18.78 -16.26 -2.89
C GLY A 372 -19.43 -14.93 -2.48
N TYR A 373 -18.72 -14.08 -1.73
CA TYR A 373 -19.23 -12.78 -1.30
C TYR A 373 -19.18 -11.74 -2.43
N ARG A 374 -20.20 -10.88 -2.50
CA ARG A 374 -20.09 -9.60 -3.22
C ARG A 374 -19.33 -8.60 -2.36
N THR A 375 -18.43 -7.81 -2.96
CA THR A 375 -17.55 -6.92 -2.19
C THR A 375 -17.72 -5.45 -2.57
N HIS A 376 -18.01 -4.62 -1.57
CA HIS A 376 -18.24 -3.17 -1.72
C HIS A 376 -17.25 -2.37 -0.87
N PHE A 377 -16.65 -1.34 -1.45
CA PHE A 377 -15.84 -0.37 -0.73
C PHE A 377 -16.44 1.03 -0.86
N LEU A 378 -16.86 1.62 0.26
CA LEU A 378 -17.44 2.95 0.31
C LEU A 378 -16.60 3.86 1.20
N ARG A 379 -16.47 5.12 0.81
CA ARG A 379 -15.82 6.13 1.63
C ARG A 379 -16.48 7.49 1.51
N GLY A 380 -16.39 8.28 2.57
CA GLY A 380 -16.92 9.64 2.58
C GLY A 380 -16.11 10.62 1.71
N ALA A 381 -14.79 10.42 1.60
CA ALA A 381 -13.90 11.33 0.89
C ALA A 381 -13.82 11.11 -0.63
N LYS A 382 -13.14 12.03 -1.35
CA LYS A 382 -12.90 11.95 -2.80
C LYS A 382 -12.33 10.59 -3.22
N ARG A 383 -12.83 10.03 -4.32
CA ARG A 383 -12.41 8.72 -4.87
C ARG A 383 -10.88 8.56 -4.94
N SER A 384 -10.21 9.53 -5.57
CA SER A 384 -8.76 9.46 -5.80
C SER A 384 -7.90 9.79 -4.57
N SER A 385 -8.51 10.11 -3.41
CA SER A 385 -7.74 10.37 -2.19
C SER A 385 -7.02 9.09 -1.75
N PHE A 386 -5.74 9.22 -1.37
CA PHE A 386 -4.81 8.09 -1.18
C PHE A 386 -4.70 7.04 -2.32
N ARG A 387 -5.38 7.22 -3.47
CA ARG A 387 -5.55 6.19 -4.52
C ARG A 387 -6.20 4.91 -3.97
N LEU A 388 -7.17 5.09 -3.06
CA LEU A 388 -7.90 3.97 -2.47
C LEU A 388 -8.81 3.26 -3.47
N ASP A 389 -9.17 3.90 -4.58
CA ASP A 389 -9.84 3.25 -5.70
C ASP A 389 -9.02 2.10 -6.29
N ALA A 390 -7.75 2.36 -6.61
CA ALA A 390 -6.84 1.33 -7.11
C ALA A 390 -6.51 0.28 -6.04
N ILE A 391 -6.34 0.70 -4.79
CA ILE A 391 -6.08 -0.21 -3.67
C ILE A 391 -7.28 -1.12 -3.40
N ALA A 392 -8.50 -0.59 -3.42
CA ALA A 392 -9.71 -1.38 -3.22
C ALA A 392 -9.91 -2.39 -4.36
N ALA A 393 -9.67 -1.98 -5.62
CA ALA A 393 -9.70 -2.91 -6.74
C ALA A 393 -8.69 -4.05 -6.54
N LEU A 394 -7.44 -3.72 -6.16
CA LEU A 394 -6.41 -4.71 -5.85
C LEU A 394 -6.72 -5.55 -4.61
N ALA A 395 -7.45 -5.00 -3.65
CA ALA A 395 -7.89 -5.72 -2.46
C ALA A 395 -9.08 -6.66 -2.71
N GLY A 396 -9.56 -6.75 -3.95
CA GLY A 396 -10.64 -7.64 -4.35
C GLY A 396 -12.05 -7.07 -4.12
N PHE A 397 -12.22 -5.74 -4.12
CA PHE A 397 -13.54 -5.11 -4.08
C PHE A 397 -14.11 -4.92 -5.48
N ASP A 398 -15.32 -5.44 -5.72
CA ASP A 398 -16.03 -5.36 -7.01
C ASP A 398 -16.57 -3.96 -7.29
N GLU A 399 -17.11 -3.31 -6.26
CA GLU A 399 -17.66 -1.96 -6.36
C GLU A 399 -16.91 -0.99 -5.45
N TYR A 400 -16.54 0.17 -5.99
CA TYR A 400 -15.92 1.27 -5.24
C TYR A 400 -16.71 2.56 -5.41
N MET A 401 -17.15 3.14 -4.29
CA MET A 401 -17.84 4.43 -4.25
C MET A 401 -17.08 5.43 -3.39
N GLY A 402 -16.80 6.59 -3.98
CA GLY A 402 -16.28 7.75 -3.26
C GLY A 402 -17.33 8.86 -3.15
N MET A 403 -16.93 9.99 -2.58
CA MET A 403 -17.75 11.21 -2.46
C MET A 403 -18.55 11.51 -3.74
N GLU A 404 -17.91 11.44 -4.91
CA GLU A 404 -18.54 11.82 -6.18
C GLU A 404 -19.74 10.93 -6.56
N ASP A 405 -19.75 9.66 -6.15
CA ASP A 405 -20.89 8.76 -6.39
C ASP A 405 -21.99 8.98 -5.37
N ILE A 406 -21.62 9.20 -4.11
CA ILE A 406 -22.59 9.41 -3.02
C ILE A 406 -23.36 10.70 -3.29
N VAL A 407 -22.67 11.81 -3.61
CA VAL A 407 -23.31 13.08 -4.02
C VAL A 407 -24.25 12.87 -5.21
N ARG A 408 -23.82 12.08 -6.22
CA ARG A 408 -24.66 11.78 -7.39
C ARG A 408 -25.91 10.99 -7.02
N ASN A 409 -25.80 10.07 -6.06
CA ASN A 409 -26.89 9.17 -5.67
C ASN A 409 -27.86 9.83 -4.68
N THR A 410 -27.38 10.67 -3.76
CA THR A 410 -28.21 11.33 -2.74
C THR A 410 -28.73 12.70 -3.20
N GLY A 411 -27.99 13.39 -4.07
CA GLY A 411 -28.24 14.79 -4.43
C GLY A 411 -27.86 15.78 -3.33
N HIS A 412 -27.27 15.32 -2.23
CA HIS A 412 -26.78 16.17 -1.14
C HIS A 412 -25.41 16.77 -1.49
N GLU A 413 -25.15 17.98 -1.00
CA GLU A 413 -23.85 18.62 -1.18
C GLU A 413 -22.81 18.03 -0.22
N ALA A 414 -21.59 17.83 -0.71
CA ALA A 414 -20.45 17.43 0.12
C ALA A 414 -19.95 18.60 0.99
N MET A 415 -19.29 18.28 2.11
CA MET A 415 -18.46 19.24 2.84
C MET A 415 -17.38 19.81 1.92
N GLU A 416 -17.14 21.12 2.03
CA GLU A 416 -16.29 21.86 1.09
C GLU A 416 -14.86 21.29 1.00
N MET A 417 -14.30 20.78 2.11
CA MET A 417 -12.91 20.32 2.17
C MET A 417 -12.70 18.80 2.00
N TRP A 418 -13.56 17.95 2.59
CA TRP A 418 -13.17 16.55 2.84
C TRP A 418 -14.01 15.50 2.13
N GLY A 419 -15.33 15.63 2.12
CA GLY A 419 -16.19 14.54 1.68
C GLY A 419 -17.66 14.76 1.96
N VAL A 420 -18.47 13.72 1.75
CA VAL A 420 -19.86 13.70 2.21
C VAL A 420 -19.92 13.51 3.72
N TRP A 421 -21.05 13.91 4.32
CA TRP A 421 -21.31 13.64 5.74
C TRP A 421 -21.44 12.13 5.99
N ASP A 422 -21.07 11.68 7.19
CA ASP A 422 -21.12 10.27 7.56
C ASP A 422 -22.55 9.72 7.46
N GLN A 423 -23.56 10.55 7.71
CA GLN A 423 -24.96 10.17 7.50
C GLN A 423 -25.23 9.75 6.05
N ASP A 424 -24.79 10.53 5.06
CA ASP A 424 -25.01 10.23 3.65
C ASP A 424 -24.25 8.97 3.21
N LEU A 425 -23.03 8.80 3.76
CA LEU A 425 -22.22 7.61 3.54
C LEU A 425 -22.92 6.35 4.08
N PHE A 426 -23.43 6.40 5.31
CA PHE A 426 -24.11 5.26 5.92
C PHE A 426 -25.46 4.96 5.28
N ASP A 427 -26.22 5.98 4.87
CA ASP A 427 -27.46 5.82 4.12
C ASP A 427 -27.19 5.10 2.79
N GLU A 428 -26.13 5.48 2.09
CA GLU A 428 -25.70 4.82 0.84
C GLU A 428 -25.18 3.40 1.09
N LEU A 429 -24.42 3.18 2.18
CA LEU A 429 -23.97 1.84 2.59
C LEU A 429 -25.16 0.90 2.82
N ASN A 430 -26.17 1.35 3.57
CA ASN A 430 -27.39 0.57 3.78
C ASN A 430 -28.10 0.29 2.45
N ARG A 431 -28.20 1.27 1.57
CA ARG A 431 -28.79 1.10 0.22
C ARG A 431 -28.06 0.06 -0.63
N VAL A 432 -26.73 0.03 -0.57
CA VAL A 432 -25.89 -0.96 -1.28
C VAL A 432 -26.07 -2.35 -0.68
N ASN A 433 -26.05 -2.47 0.65
CA ASN A 433 -26.16 -3.75 1.36
C ASN A 433 -27.52 -4.44 1.15
N MET A 434 -28.60 -3.67 0.95
CA MET A 434 -29.94 -4.22 0.67
C MET A 434 -30.09 -4.79 -0.75
N LYS A 435 -29.11 -4.62 -1.66
CA LYS A 435 -29.20 -5.14 -3.03
C LYS A 435 -28.76 -6.60 -3.08
N GLY A 436 -29.55 -7.46 -3.71
CA GLY A 436 -29.20 -8.86 -3.97
C GLY A 436 -29.43 -9.78 -2.78
N ALA A 437 -29.41 -11.09 -3.04
CA ALA A 437 -29.62 -12.13 -2.01
C ALA A 437 -28.30 -12.75 -1.53
N ASP A 438 -27.22 -12.64 -2.31
CA ASP A 438 -25.91 -13.20 -1.97
C ASP A 438 -25.28 -12.45 -0.79
N PRO A 439 -24.52 -13.17 0.08
CA PRO A 439 -23.81 -12.54 1.18
C PRO A 439 -22.85 -11.46 0.66
N PHE A 440 -22.65 -10.43 1.45
CA PHE A 440 -21.80 -9.31 1.08
C PHE A 440 -20.73 -9.02 2.14
N LEU A 441 -19.60 -8.50 1.67
CA LEU A 441 -18.62 -7.80 2.47
C LEU A 441 -18.66 -6.33 2.06
N SER A 442 -18.97 -5.45 3.00
CA SER A 442 -18.92 -4.01 2.78
C SER A 442 -17.90 -3.36 3.70
N PHE A 443 -16.96 -2.65 3.10
CA PHE A 443 -15.94 -1.87 3.80
C PHE A 443 -16.30 -0.39 3.71
N CYS A 444 -16.52 0.26 4.84
CA CYS A 444 -16.96 1.64 4.94
C CYS A 444 -15.92 2.47 5.70
N PHE A 445 -15.45 3.56 5.10
CA PHE A 445 -14.49 4.47 5.72
C PHE A 445 -15.06 5.89 5.85
N THR A 446 -15.30 6.32 7.09
CA THR A 446 -15.94 7.61 7.41
C THR A 446 -15.01 8.80 7.19
N VAL A 447 -15.50 10.04 7.37
CA VAL A 447 -14.68 11.24 7.16
C VAL A 447 -15.09 12.45 8.02
N SER A 448 -16.26 12.45 8.68
CA SER A 448 -16.80 13.66 9.33
C SER A 448 -16.00 14.14 10.54
N THR A 449 -15.22 13.25 11.16
CA THR A 449 -14.30 13.52 12.28
C THR A 449 -12.93 14.05 11.84
N HIS A 450 -12.78 14.47 10.58
CA HIS A 450 -11.56 15.08 10.07
C HIS A 450 -11.46 16.57 10.43
N GLU A 451 -10.25 17.08 10.69
CA GLU A 451 -10.00 18.51 10.95
C GLU A 451 -10.56 19.40 9.82
N PRO A 452 -11.24 20.53 10.08
CA PRO A 452 -11.34 21.24 11.36
C PRO A 452 -12.57 20.84 12.20
N TYR A 453 -13.04 19.59 12.12
CA TYR A 453 -14.09 19.02 12.97
C TYR A 453 -15.45 19.72 12.85
N GLN A 454 -15.85 19.98 11.60
CA GLN A 454 -17.14 20.60 11.30
C GLN A 454 -18.28 19.63 11.60
N VAL A 455 -19.43 20.18 11.99
CA VAL A 455 -20.69 19.46 12.16
C VAL A 455 -21.79 20.13 11.33
N PRO A 456 -22.83 19.39 10.89
CA PRO A 456 -23.92 19.97 10.12
C PRO A 456 -24.65 21.09 10.86
N ALA A 457 -25.22 22.02 10.09
CA ALA A 457 -25.99 23.12 10.66
C ALA A 457 -27.14 22.60 11.54
N GLY A 458 -27.17 23.03 12.81
CA GLY A 458 -28.17 22.62 13.78
C GLY A 458 -27.75 21.46 14.69
N PHE A 459 -26.71 20.70 14.34
CA PHE A 459 -26.10 19.74 15.26
C PHE A 459 -25.10 20.49 16.15
N LYS A 460 -25.49 20.74 17.40
CA LYS A 460 -24.72 21.56 18.35
C LYS A 460 -24.65 20.91 19.74
N PRO A 461 -23.94 19.79 19.88
CA PRO A 461 -23.64 19.28 21.22
C PRO A 461 -22.76 20.29 21.97
N ASP A 462 -22.91 20.36 23.29
CA ASP A 462 -22.12 21.25 24.12
C ASP A 462 -20.99 20.48 24.82
N PHE A 463 -19.79 20.62 24.28
CA PHE A 463 -18.54 20.12 24.88
C PHE A 463 -17.61 21.27 25.28
N SER A 464 -18.16 22.46 25.51
CA SER A 464 -17.36 23.68 25.81
C SER A 464 -16.45 23.52 27.02
N ALA A 465 -16.84 22.67 27.99
CA ALA A 465 -16.03 22.31 29.16
C ALA A 465 -14.70 21.61 28.81
N GLU A 466 -14.61 20.97 27.64
CA GLU A 466 -13.43 20.19 27.19
C GLU A 466 -12.41 21.04 26.43
N GLY A 467 -12.63 22.36 26.36
CA GLY A 467 -11.69 23.34 25.84
C GLY A 467 -11.29 23.06 24.39
N ILE A 468 -9.99 22.84 24.15
CA ILE A 468 -9.44 22.67 22.79
C ILE A 468 -9.98 21.43 22.05
N ASN A 469 -10.53 20.46 22.79
CA ASN A 469 -11.10 19.24 22.20
C ASN A 469 -12.60 19.37 21.89
N SER A 470 -13.26 20.48 22.23
CA SER A 470 -14.71 20.66 22.09
C SER A 470 -15.21 20.38 20.67
N ASP A 471 -14.57 20.95 19.64
CA ASP A 471 -15.00 20.78 18.24
C ASP A 471 -14.82 19.33 17.77
N TYR A 472 -13.72 18.69 18.16
CA TYR A 472 -13.50 17.27 17.88
C TYR A 472 -14.59 16.40 18.52
N LEU A 473 -14.91 16.61 19.79
CA LEU A 473 -15.98 15.88 20.49
C LEU A 473 -17.36 16.12 19.86
N ALA A 474 -17.62 17.33 19.36
CA ALA A 474 -18.84 17.61 18.61
C ALA A 474 -18.91 16.79 17.31
N SER A 475 -17.82 16.74 16.54
CA SER A 475 -17.74 15.92 15.32
C SER A 475 -17.81 14.41 15.62
N LEU A 476 -17.21 13.97 16.73
CA LEU A 476 -17.26 12.60 17.21
C LEU A 476 -18.69 12.19 17.56
N SER A 477 -19.41 13.03 18.30
CA SER A 477 -20.81 12.83 18.65
C SER A 477 -21.73 12.81 17.42
N TYR A 478 -21.42 13.60 16.39
CA TYR A 478 -22.13 13.53 15.11
C TYR A 478 -21.91 12.19 14.41
N SER A 479 -20.65 11.75 14.29
CA SER A 479 -20.29 10.49 13.65
C SER A 479 -20.89 9.28 14.41
N ASP A 480 -20.88 9.32 15.75
CA ASP A 480 -21.53 8.33 16.61
C ASP A 480 -23.06 8.27 16.40
N ALA A 481 -23.73 9.42 16.32
CA ALA A 481 -25.17 9.47 16.01
C ALA A 481 -25.48 8.88 14.63
N CYS A 482 -24.60 9.08 13.64
CA CYS A 482 -24.74 8.47 12.32
C CYS A 482 -24.56 6.95 12.36
N LEU A 483 -23.57 6.46 13.13
CA LEU A 483 -23.39 5.03 13.38
C LEU A 483 -24.63 4.41 14.03
N GLY A 484 -25.18 5.05 15.08
CA GLY A 484 -26.41 4.60 15.73
C GLY A 484 -27.59 4.49 14.76
N ARG A 485 -27.79 5.50 13.91
CA ARG A 485 -28.82 5.50 12.86
C ARG A 485 -28.61 4.35 11.87
N PHE A 486 -27.37 4.13 11.41
CA PHE A 486 -27.04 3.06 10.49
C PHE A 486 -27.41 1.69 11.08
N ILE A 487 -27.03 1.44 12.33
CA ILE A 487 -27.38 0.20 13.02
C ILE A 487 -28.91 0.01 13.08
N GLU A 488 -29.68 1.05 13.43
CA GLU A 488 -31.15 0.93 13.41
C GLU A 488 -31.70 0.65 12.00
N GLN A 489 -31.14 1.26 10.96
CA GLN A 489 -31.51 0.96 9.57
C GLN A 489 -31.25 -0.51 9.23
N THR A 490 -30.13 -1.09 9.67
CA THR A 490 -29.81 -2.50 9.41
C THR A 490 -30.80 -3.47 10.09
N LYS A 491 -31.32 -3.09 11.27
CA LYS A 491 -32.37 -3.84 11.98
C LYS A 491 -33.70 -3.75 11.24
N HIS A 492 -34.08 -2.54 10.81
CA HIS A 492 -35.29 -2.33 10.02
C HIS A 492 -35.24 -3.04 8.67
N ALA A 493 -34.07 -3.09 8.03
CA ALA A 493 -33.83 -3.82 6.80
C ALA A 493 -33.75 -5.35 7.00
N GLY A 494 -33.69 -5.83 8.24
CA GLY A 494 -33.76 -7.25 8.58
C GLY A 494 -32.45 -8.03 8.41
N TYR A 495 -31.31 -7.37 8.19
CA TYR A 495 -30.03 -8.06 8.01
C TYR A 495 -29.08 -7.99 9.21
N PHE A 496 -29.38 -7.19 10.24
CA PHE A 496 -28.53 -7.02 11.43
C PHE A 496 -28.13 -8.36 12.09
N GLU A 497 -29.10 -9.24 12.37
CA GLU A 497 -28.88 -10.51 13.09
C GLU A 497 -27.99 -11.51 12.32
N ASN A 498 -27.92 -11.41 10.99
CA ASN A 498 -27.08 -12.23 10.13
C ASN A 498 -25.85 -11.47 9.63
N THR A 499 -25.37 -10.47 10.37
CA THR A 499 -24.22 -9.66 9.97
C THR A 499 -23.15 -9.62 11.06
N VAL A 500 -21.92 -9.89 10.66
CA VAL A 500 -20.73 -9.60 11.46
C VAL A 500 -20.33 -8.15 11.21
N PHE A 501 -20.40 -7.32 12.24
CA PHE A 501 -19.90 -5.95 12.24
C PHE A 501 -18.54 -5.93 12.93
N LEU A 502 -17.52 -5.45 12.21
CA LEU A 502 -16.26 -5.01 12.78
C LEU A 502 -16.20 -3.50 12.72
N ILE A 503 -16.17 -2.85 13.87
CA ILE A 503 -16.12 -1.39 13.99
C ILE A 503 -14.78 -1.04 14.63
N THR A 504 -13.96 -0.24 13.97
CA THR A 504 -12.66 0.19 14.49
C THR A 504 -12.29 1.57 13.97
N SER A 505 -11.16 2.13 14.39
CA SER A 505 -10.60 3.37 13.86
C SER A 505 -9.43 3.08 12.92
N ASP A 506 -9.10 4.04 12.05
CA ASP A 506 -7.86 3.99 11.28
C ASP A 506 -6.65 4.40 12.13
N HIS A 507 -6.77 5.49 12.89
CA HIS A 507 -5.78 5.99 13.85
C HIS A 507 -6.40 6.96 14.89
N VAL A 508 -5.59 7.43 15.83
CA VAL A 508 -5.98 8.45 16.81
C VAL A 508 -5.92 9.85 16.17
N MET A 509 -6.79 10.77 16.61
CA MET A 509 -6.73 12.19 16.25
C MET A 509 -5.31 12.76 16.32
N ARG A 510 -4.87 13.42 15.24
CA ARG A 510 -3.47 13.88 15.07
C ARG A 510 -3.00 14.89 16.12
N SER A 511 -3.89 15.74 16.62
CA SER A 511 -3.59 16.74 17.66
C SER A 511 -3.59 16.17 19.07
N TYR A 512 -3.94 14.89 19.25
CA TYR A 512 -3.89 14.24 20.55
C TYR A 512 -2.46 14.20 21.08
N VAL A 513 -2.31 14.53 22.36
CA VAL A 513 -1.03 14.49 23.06
C VAL A 513 -1.20 13.55 24.24
N SER A 514 -0.23 12.65 24.42
CA SER A 514 -0.18 11.74 25.56
C SER A 514 1.17 11.90 26.27
N PRO A 515 1.33 12.92 27.13
CA PRO A 515 2.61 13.22 27.76
C PRO A 515 3.12 12.02 28.56
N GLY A 516 4.34 11.54 28.23
CA GLY A 516 4.95 10.41 28.91
C GLY A 516 4.27 9.05 28.64
N ASN A 517 3.41 8.94 27.63
CA ASN A 517 2.80 7.69 27.20
C ASN A 517 2.72 7.61 25.66
N GLU A 518 3.79 7.12 25.04
CA GLU A 518 3.87 7.04 23.58
C GLU A 518 2.88 6.02 22.98
N ALA A 519 2.58 4.93 23.70
CA ALA A 519 1.56 3.96 23.27
C ALA A 519 0.16 4.58 23.20
N GLY A 520 -0.14 5.57 24.05
CA GLY A 520 -1.42 6.28 24.05
C GLY A 520 -1.75 6.98 22.73
N LEU A 521 -0.74 7.31 21.91
CA LEU A 521 -0.91 7.92 20.59
C LEU A 521 -1.47 6.95 19.52
N PHE A 522 -1.60 5.67 19.87
CA PHE A 522 -2.04 4.61 18.96
C PHE A 522 -3.30 3.89 19.44
N HIS A 523 -3.82 4.25 20.62
CA HIS A 523 -4.94 3.54 21.25
C HIS A 523 -6.28 3.91 20.61
N ILE A 524 -6.89 2.95 19.91
CA ILE A 524 -8.09 3.12 19.10
C ILE A 524 -9.23 2.17 19.55
N PRO A 525 -10.51 2.53 19.33
CA PRO A 525 -11.60 1.63 19.61
C PRO A 525 -11.63 0.45 18.63
N ALA A 526 -12.05 -0.71 19.11
CA ALA A 526 -12.48 -1.81 18.28
C ALA A 526 -13.61 -2.61 18.94
N LEU A 527 -14.58 -3.02 18.13
CA LEU A 527 -15.77 -3.75 18.55
C LEU A 527 -16.15 -4.77 17.47
N LEU A 528 -16.35 -6.02 17.90
CA LEU A 528 -16.84 -7.10 17.05
C LEU A 528 -18.22 -7.55 17.53
N ILE A 529 -19.20 -7.54 16.63
CA ILE A 529 -20.58 -7.97 16.91
C ILE A 529 -21.04 -8.88 15.78
N GLY A 530 -21.87 -9.87 16.08
CA GLY A 530 -22.50 -10.68 15.04
C GLY A 530 -22.93 -12.05 15.53
N PRO A 531 -23.49 -12.88 14.64
CA PRO A 531 -23.87 -14.24 14.98
C PRO A 531 -22.66 -15.04 15.49
N GLY A 532 -22.83 -15.72 16.61
CA GLY A 532 -21.76 -16.52 17.24
C GLY A 532 -20.76 -15.73 18.08
N ILE A 533 -20.77 -14.39 18.03
CA ILE A 533 -19.90 -13.55 18.86
C ILE A 533 -20.53 -13.35 20.23
N ARG A 534 -19.82 -13.75 21.28
CA ARG A 534 -20.29 -13.59 22.66
C ARG A 534 -20.00 -12.18 23.16
N PRO A 535 -20.98 -11.46 23.73
CA PRO A 535 -20.73 -10.17 24.34
C PRO A 535 -19.74 -10.27 25.50
N GLY A 536 -18.84 -9.30 25.60
CA GLY A 536 -17.81 -9.28 26.64
C GLY A 536 -16.75 -8.21 26.41
N ILE A 537 -15.77 -8.17 27.32
CA ILE A 537 -14.62 -7.28 27.23
C ILE A 537 -13.37 -8.14 27.03
N GLN A 538 -12.57 -7.80 26.03
CA GLN A 538 -11.22 -8.32 25.82
C GLN A 538 -10.21 -7.23 26.15
N ASP A 539 -9.53 -7.39 27.28
CA ASP A 539 -8.64 -6.37 27.87
C ASP A 539 -7.15 -6.60 27.57
N LYS A 540 -6.84 -7.60 26.75
CA LYS A 540 -5.46 -7.83 26.31
C LYS A 540 -5.03 -6.83 25.25
N VAL A 541 -3.77 -6.39 25.27
CA VAL A 541 -3.19 -5.57 24.20
C VAL A 541 -3.28 -6.30 22.86
N CYS A 542 -3.95 -5.67 21.89
CA CYS A 542 -4.17 -6.16 20.54
C CYS A 542 -3.70 -5.14 19.50
N GLY A 543 -3.28 -5.62 18.33
CA GLY A 543 -2.90 -4.78 17.20
C GLY A 543 -3.97 -4.79 16.10
N GLN A 544 -4.04 -3.70 15.33
CA GLN A 544 -4.96 -3.60 14.19
C GLN A 544 -4.75 -4.68 13.11
N THR A 545 -3.55 -5.29 13.06
CA THR A 545 -3.24 -6.43 12.18
C THR A 545 -3.93 -7.73 12.61
N ASP A 546 -4.43 -7.81 13.84
CA ASP A 546 -5.18 -8.95 14.37
C ASP A 546 -6.61 -9.03 13.78
N LEU A 547 -7.11 -7.92 13.21
CA LEU A 547 -8.49 -7.79 12.76
C LEU A 547 -8.81 -8.67 11.53
N LEU A 548 -7.88 -8.79 10.57
CA LEU A 548 -8.07 -9.68 9.40
C LEU A 548 -8.21 -11.16 9.82
N PRO A 549 -7.27 -11.75 10.60
CA PRO A 549 -7.45 -13.09 11.16
C PRO A 549 -8.75 -13.25 11.96
N THR A 550 -9.11 -12.25 12.76
CA THR A 550 -10.33 -12.26 13.58
C THR A 550 -11.58 -12.34 12.73
N LEU A 551 -11.66 -11.59 11.62
CA LEU A 551 -12.76 -11.69 10.66
C LEU A 551 -12.83 -13.06 9.99
N CYS A 552 -11.68 -13.64 9.62
CA CYS A 552 -11.64 -14.97 9.02
C CYS A 552 -12.18 -16.05 9.97
N ASP A 553 -11.88 -15.96 11.27
CA ASP A 553 -12.45 -16.85 12.29
C ASP A 553 -13.93 -16.58 12.57
N ALA A 554 -14.34 -15.31 12.66
CA ALA A 554 -15.72 -14.93 12.92
C ALA A 554 -16.69 -15.39 11.83
N THR A 555 -16.22 -15.43 10.58
CA THR A 555 -17.01 -15.81 9.39
C THR A 555 -16.85 -17.28 9.02
N GLY A 556 -15.76 -17.92 9.45
CA GLY A 556 -15.44 -19.28 9.04
C GLY A 556 -15.05 -19.40 7.56
N TRP A 557 -14.50 -18.33 6.97
CA TRP A 557 -14.06 -18.35 5.58
C TRP A 557 -13.03 -19.47 5.32
N SER A 558 -13.07 -20.03 4.12
CA SER A 558 -12.26 -21.19 3.72
C SER A 558 -10.92 -20.82 3.08
N SER A 559 -10.75 -19.55 2.74
CA SER A 559 -9.61 -19.07 1.98
C SER A 559 -8.35 -18.97 2.85
N SER A 560 -7.22 -19.43 2.30
CA SER A 560 -5.92 -19.30 2.96
C SER A 560 -5.48 -17.83 3.02
N TYR A 561 -4.78 -17.44 4.07
CA TYR A 561 -4.28 -16.07 4.22
C TYR A 561 -3.00 -16.02 5.05
N SER A 562 -2.26 -14.92 4.89
CA SER A 562 -1.08 -14.57 5.69
C SER A 562 -1.31 -13.21 6.33
N ALA A 563 -0.88 -13.05 7.57
CA ALA A 563 -0.98 -11.80 8.34
C ALA A 563 0.05 -11.79 9.47
N ILE A 564 0.52 -10.59 9.85
CA ILE A 564 1.31 -10.33 11.06
C ILE A 564 0.35 -9.98 12.21
N GLY A 565 -0.60 -10.86 12.46
CA GLY A 565 -1.60 -10.74 13.51
C GLY A 565 -2.22 -12.09 13.84
N ARG A 566 -2.84 -12.18 15.01
CA ARG A 566 -3.51 -13.38 15.54
C ARG A 566 -5.01 -13.10 15.65
N SER A 567 -5.84 -14.12 15.44
CA SER A 567 -7.28 -13.96 15.69
C SER A 567 -7.55 -13.73 17.18
N LEU A 568 -8.32 -12.68 17.48
CA LEU A 568 -8.71 -12.31 18.84
C LEU A 568 -9.84 -13.18 19.40
N LEU A 569 -10.38 -14.10 18.60
CA LEU A 569 -11.34 -15.12 19.02
C LEU A 569 -10.66 -16.41 19.50
N ARG A 570 -9.33 -16.48 19.41
CA ARG A 570 -8.51 -17.59 19.91
C ARG A 570 -7.80 -17.22 21.21
N PRO A 571 -7.31 -18.21 21.99
CA PRO A 571 -6.44 -17.93 23.13
C PRO A 571 -5.27 -17.05 22.71
N LEU A 572 -4.87 -16.06 23.51
CA LEU A 572 -3.76 -15.16 23.19
C LEU A 572 -2.54 -15.49 24.07
N PRO A 573 -1.33 -15.64 23.52
CA PRO A 573 -0.11 -15.88 24.32
C PRO A 573 0.18 -14.69 25.24
N GLU A 574 0.83 -14.89 26.38
CA GLU A 574 1.15 -13.82 27.35
C GLU A 574 1.90 -12.66 26.69
N GLU A 575 2.79 -12.98 25.77
CA GLU A 575 3.63 -12.04 25.02
C GLU A 575 2.92 -11.42 23.80
N HIS A 576 1.59 -11.59 23.66
CA HIS A 576 0.83 -10.94 22.59
C HIS A 576 0.96 -9.42 22.68
N GLY A 577 0.96 -8.75 21.54
CA GLY A 577 1.16 -7.31 21.51
C GLY A 577 0.98 -6.68 20.13
N ALA A 578 0.97 -5.36 20.11
CA ALA A 578 0.77 -4.56 18.91
C ALA A 578 2.09 -3.99 18.36
N LEU A 579 2.16 -3.81 17.03
CA LEU A 579 3.22 -3.06 16.35
C LEU A 579 2.67 -1.75 15.80
N CYS A 580 3.28 -0.63 16.17
CA CYS A 580 2.79 0.69 15.80
C CYS A 580 3.90 1.57 15.20
N GLN A 581 3.68 2.17 14.03
CA GLN A 581 4.67 3.03 13.38
C GLN A 581 4.50 4.52 13.76
N LYS A 582 5.55 5.15 14.32
CA LYS A 582 5.65 6.60 14.56
C LYS A 582 6.75 7.22 13.69
N GLY A 583 6.41 7.63 12.47
CA GLY A 583 7.38 8.20 11.53
C GLY A 583 8.50 7.20 11.22
N SER A 584 9.72 7.45 11.71
CA SER A 584 10.87 6.54 11.56
C SER A 584 11.04 5.55 12.71
N LEU A 585 10.18 5.61 13.72
CA LEU A 585 10.22 4.75 14.89
C LEU A 585 9.14 3.68 14.75
N ILE A 586 9.37 2.55 15.40
CA ILE A 586 8.41 1.48 15.58
C ILE A 586 8.27 1.18 17.07
N LEU A 587 7.04 0.99 17.50
CA LEU A 587 6.69 0.66 18.87
C LEU A 587 6.22 -0.77 18.93
N ARG A 588 6.58 -1.46 20.00
CA ARG A 588 5.90 -2.69 20.42
C ARG A 588 5.24 -2.43 21.75
N VAL A 589 3.93 -2.66 21.80
CA VAL A 589 3.10 -2.51 22.99
C VAL A 589 2.66 -3.90 23.43
N GLU A 590 2.88 -4.23 24.70
CA GLU A 590 2.44 -5.46 25.37
C GLU A 590 1.73 -5.09 26.68
N ASP A 591 1.04 -6.04 27.32
CA ASP A 591 0.36 -5.78 28.61
C ASP A 591 1.33 -5.31 29.70
N SER A 592 2.58 -5.80 29.64
CA SER A 592 3.62 -5.51 30.61
C SER A 592 4.29 -4.14 30.43
N GLY A 593 4.16 -3.52 29.25
CA GLY A 593 4.73 -2.21 28.93
C GLY A 593 4.92 -1.99 27.44
N TYR A 594 5.65 -0.95 27.06
CA TYR A 594 6.01 -0.70 25.66
C TYR A 594 7.46 -0.32 25.48
N LEU A 595 7.97 -0.53 24.26
CA LEU A 595 9.25 0.01 23.81
C LEU A 595 9.11 0.75 22.49
N VAL A 596 9.98 1.73 22.28
CA VAL A 596 10.09 2.54 21.07
C VAL A 596 11.48 2.33 20.48
N HIS A 597 11.55 1.86 19.24
CA HIS A 597 12.79 1.46 18.58
C HIS A 597 13.01 2.24 17.28
N ASN A 598 14.24 2.66 17.00
CA ASN A 598 14.61 3.36 15.76
C ASN A 598 15.20 2.44 14.68
N LEU A 599 14.90 1.14 14.80
CA LEU A 599 15.45 0.07 13.96
C LEU A 599 16.97 -0.14 14.13
N ARG A 600 17.60 0.44 15.15
CA ARG A 600 19.00 0.17 15.54
C ARG A 600 19.15 -0.13 17.03
N HIS A 601 18.50 0.68 17.86
CA HIS A 601 18.47 0.53 19.31
C HIS A 601 17.13 1.04 19.86
N THR A 602 16.82 0.60 21.08
CA THR A 602 15.70 1.14 21.86
C THR A 602 15.97 2.61 22.20
N VAL A 603 15.02 3.47 21.83
CA VAL A 603 15.05 4.92 22.09
C VAL A 603 14.50 5.22 23.47
N THR A 604 13.40 4.56 23.84
CA THR A 604 12.77 4.65 25.15
C THR A 604 11.88 3.44 25.36
N SER A 605 11.70 3.07 26.62
CA SER A 605 10.79 2.02 27.07
C SER A 605 10.02 2.51 28.29
N LYS A 606 8.88 1.86 28.58
CA LYS A 606 8.09 2.12 29.77
C LYS A 606 7.40 0.84 30.21
N ALA A 607 7.72 0.40 31.43
CA ALA A 607 7.03 -0.69 32.10
C ALA A 607 5.67 -0.22 32.67
N THR A 608 4.65 -1.06 32.55
CA THR A 608 3.35 -0.95 33.24
C THR A 608 3.19 -2.01 34.32
N SER A 609 4.07 -3.03 34.35
CA SER A 609 4.11 -4.08 35.37
C SER A 609 5.55 -4.51 35.68
N GLU A 610 5.75 -5.27 36.76
CA GLU A 610 7.05 -5.87 37.11
C GLU A 610 7.50 -6.98 36.14
N ALA A 611 6.58 -7.50 35.31
CA ALA A 611 6.88 -8.52 34.30
C ALA A 611 7.55 -7.96 33.03
N PHE A 612 7.74 -6.64 32.94
CA PHE A 612 8.35 -6.02 31.77
C PHE A 612 9.84 -6.32 31.68
N ASP A 613 10.23 -7.04 30.63
CA ASP A 613 11.61 -7.28 30.25
C ASP A 613 11.89 -6.59 28.89
N GLU A 614 12.65 -5.50 28.94
CA GLU A 614 12.97 -4.70 27.75
C GLU A 614 13.69 -5.53 26.68
N GLU A 615 14.64 -6.40 27.06
CA GLU A 615 15.42 -7.20 26.12
C GLU A 615 14.53 -8.23 25.42
N ALA A 616 13.64 -8.87 26.17
CA ALA A 616 12.70 -9.86 25.62
C ALA A 616 11.68 -9.21 24.67
N VAL A 617 11.13 -8.04 25.03
CA VAL A 617 10.21 -7.29 24.16
C VAL A 617 10.94 -6.81 22.90
N GLU A 618 12.19 -6.37 23.03
CA GLU A 618 13.02 -5.95 21.89
C GLU A 618 13.33 -7.12 20.95
N GLN A 619 13.63 -8.31 21.48
CA GLN A 619 13.82 -9.52 20.68
C GLN A 619 12.57 -9.86 19.85
N ARG A 620 11.38 -9.84 20.47
CA ARG A 620 10.10 -10.07 19.77
C ARG A 620 9.82 -9.02 18.69
N LEU A 621 10.07 -7.74 18.99
CA LEU A 621 9.95 -6.65 18.01
C LEU A 621 10.88 -6.89 16.81
N ARG A 622 12.16 -7.22 17.07
CA ARG A 622 13.15 -7.48 16.03
C ARG A 622 12.78 -8.70 15.18
N ALA A 623 12.26 -9.77 15.80
CA ALA A 623 11.81 -10.97 15.08
C ALA A 623 10.67 -10.65 14.11
N LEU A 624 9.64 -9.92 14.55
CA LEU A 624 8.52 -9.53 13.70
C LEU A 624 8.95 -8.60 12.56
N ILE A 625 9.89 -7.68 12.81
CA ILE A 625 10.46 -6.84 11.75
C ILE A 625 11.27 -7.67 10.77
N GLN A 626 12.12 -8.59 11.25
CA GLN A 626 12.97 -9.46 10.43
C GLN A 626 12.10 -10.29 9.48
N VAL A 627 11.16 -11.07 10.02
CA VAL A 627 10.31 -11.96 9.20
C VAL A 627 9.46 -11.18 8.22
N THR A 628 8.85 -10.06 8.63
CA THR A 628 8.03 -9.23 7.74
C THR A 628 8.88 -8.64 6.63
N SER A 629 10.08 -8.14 6.96
CA SER A 629 11.01 -7.56 5.99
C SER A 629 11.46 -8.57 4.96
N GLN A 630 11.83 -9.77 5.41
CA GLN A 630 12.25 -10.86 4.55
C GLN A 630 11.13 -11.25 3.59
N LEU A 631 9.95 -11.57 4.11
CA LEU A 631 8.82 -12.02 3.30
C LEU A 631 8.37 -10.96 2.29
N LEU A 632 8.43 -9.67 2.65
CA LEU A 632 8.15 -8.59 1.71
C LEU A 632 9.21 -8.49 0.61
N ARG A 633 10.51 -8.58 0.92
CA ARG A 633 11.59 -8.48 -0.08
C ARG A 633 11.64 -9.66 -1.03
N GLU A 634 11.37 -10.85 -0.52
CA GLU A 634 11.37 -12.08 -1.31
C GLU A 634 10.01 -12.33 -1.99
N ASN A 635 9.02 -11.44 -1.78
CA ASN A 635 7.66 -11.57 -2.29
C ASN A 635 7.01 -12.92 -1.91
N ARG A 636 7.27 -13.37 -0.68
CA ARG A 636 6.84 -14.65 -0.09
C ARG A 636 5.82 -14.47 1.04
N PHE A 637 5.18 -13.30 1.11
CA PHE A 637 4.24 -13.00 2.19
C PHE A 637 2.99 -13.88 2.11
N HIS A 638 2.39 -13.99 0.93
CA HIS A 638 1.25 -14.87 0.67
C HIS A 638 1.38 -15.51 -0.70
N ARG A 639 0.92 -16.75 -0.83
CA ARG A 639 0.72 -17.39 -2.13
C ARG A 639 -0.77 -17.45 -2.43
N ALA A 640 -1.19 -16.76 -3.48
CA ALA A 640 -2.53 -16.96 -4.02
C ALA A 640 -2.70 -18.43 -4.43
N SER A 641 -3.78 -19.05 -3.97
CA SER A 641 -4.28 -20.33 -4.47
C SER A 641 -4.53 -20.20 -5.98
N ILE A 642 -3.54 -20.54 -6.81
CA ILE A 642 -3.83 -20.82 -8.22
C ILE A 642 -4.64 -22.10 -8.20
N ALA A 643 -5.90 -22.01 -8.64
CA ALA A 643 -6.66 -23.17 -9.09
C ALA A 643 -5.73 -24.07 -9.92
N SER A 644 -5.52 -25.29 -9.44
CA SER A 644 -4.61 -26.32 -9.95
C SER A 644 -4.31 -26.28 -11.46
N SER A 645 -3.26 -25.59 -11.90
CA SER A 645 -2.62 -25.86 -13.21
C SER A 645 -1.25 -25.20 -13.34
N SER A 646 -0.29 -25.60 -12.53
CA SER A 646 1.13 -25.77 -12.90
C SER A 646 1.95 -25.91 -11.62
N GLY A 647 2.81 -26.92 -11.59
CA GLY A 647 3.71 -27.17 -10.47
C GLY A 647 4.68 -26.00 -10.29
N ARG A 648 4.28 -25.00 -9.49
CA ARG A 648 5.16 -23.97 -8.93
C ARG A 648 6.12 -24.64 -7.95
N GLN A 649 7.34 -24.93 -8.41
CA GLN A 649 8.47 -25.10 -7.50
C GLN A 649 9.25 -23.80 -7.48
N LEU A 650 9.08 -23.02 -6.40
CA LEU A 650 10.09 -22.05 -6.00
C LEU A 650 11.34 -22.86 -5.64
N LYS A 651 12.50 -22.52 -6.22
CA LYS A 651 13.76 -23.12 -5.75
C LYS A 651 13.91 -22.76 -4.27
N PRO A 652 14.18 -23.72 -3.37
CA PRO A 652 14.49 -23.41 -1.99
C PRO A 652 15.65 -22.40 -1.98
N SER A 653 15.57 -21.38 -1.11
CA SER A 653 16.76 -20.60 -0.76
C SER A 653 17.80 -21.62 -0.30
N THR A 654 18.87 -21.79 -1.06
CA THR A 654 20.01 -22.56 -0.59
C THR A 654 20.47 -21.89 0.70
N ASP A 655 20.46 -22.64 1.79
CA ASP A 655 21.10 -22.26 3.04
C ASP A 655 22.42 -21.55 2.70
N ALA A 656 22.48 -20.24 2.98
CA ALA A 656 23.73 -19.52 3.03
C ALA A 656 24.46 -19.96 4.32
N GLY A 657 24.77 -21.26 4.39
CA GLY A 657 25.63 -21.86 5.39
C GLY A 657 27.06 -21.85 4.87
N ARG A 658 27.77 -20.74 5.09
CA ARG A 658 29.16 -20.66 5.55
C ARG A 658 29.71 -19.24 5.52
#